data_AF-A0A8J4W5R2-F1
#
_entry.id   AF-A0A8J4W5R2-F1
#
_cell.length_a   1.000
_cell.length_b   1.000
_cell.length_c   1.000
_cell.angle_alpha   90.00
_cell.angle_beta   90.00
_cell.angle_gamma   90.00
#
_symmetry.space_group_name_H-M   'P 1'
#
loop_
_entity.id
_entity.type
_entity.pdbx_description
1 polymer ?
#
loop_
_entity_poly.entity_id
_entity_poly.type
_entity_poly.pdbx_seq_one_letter_code
_entity_poly.pdbx_strand_id
1 'polypeptide(L)'
;MTNQLPDGVALVTLAPQLELESALDQTLELLRVTLKATEGVTLQDKHRKKAAEVAVLAAKVQRSCAGVAASKQFEPLQSSHDVSEAWAGTGTAEQEEAAQPSVWSGFYNKTLRERIDVLALMYPRLQRLKQAQTTAAEVTADLLPPSDPAARLGELPLRTANLMIENCIGVLGIPLGLGLNFVIDGKSLSVPMAVEEPSVVAAASSAAKLVAAAGGGFHTATSGNIMTSQIQLVGTEDIPAAIAAIKDNRERLLAIANKTLCPNMKKRGGGAIDIYCRVVSQAARTAATATAGSAWYTPCDDELVVNASESQTHFLVVHIDVDVCEAMGANIVNTVAEGLSEEVSKLTRSRAGLRILTNLCMQRRARSVFEIPLQKLGWKGVDGEDVASRVIEAYNFAAIDPYRAVTNNKGIMNGVDAVAVATGQDWRAIESAAHCYASRSGQYTSLSRYEIGLARDGSGTRVLRGSLEMPIAVGSKGGALMTHPGYTATHAILQQPTARILSGIIVSVGLAQNFAAVRAIAVTGIQKGHMALHARNIAVAAGAPSELVAEVCSYMLLRKAINVEAAKEYLHAHAVFSEIQSNSPPLSPVSVTLPSMFFVEIPIPELESTISLNIAFEAINKRPQYIAIMAPDGRNKVQTTLQRQLLGDKGYNQLEKMFMFLASMRSIVISNSNEKGGLPVSRSNIGLQNKLQLLSILINIIAYRLMEVRPPKVRTFLRKLLEVSGGSANGAHDGELHELDTKCFHDLMVECVEPADEILSTGLPLFLALWQVLHYHLEQEVPHKLLRTRLMKEQWGLVNDIVRSYELGTLSTDTAGALSENIRAPDKLLEERFLEYVAVQATRWQATLLLLIDSLALAPELITTERLDFLTRIGEYMEWEGSIAHDLARYQRDATERVPNAYLFWLFQRGIPHSEGKAYEREFRGVADTLAEQKWEQLLLEARRDSWAAATFSLPAVERVIGLIREIYGDRSGSHSTRKESF
;
A
#
# COMPACT_ATOMS: atom_id res chain seq x y z
N MET A 1 -25.23 26.89 -33.58
CA MET A 1 -26.02 26.14 -32.57
C MET A 1 -27.29 26.92 -32.29
N THR A 2 -28.31 26.79 -33.13
CA THR A 2 -29.69 27.23 -32.82
C THR A 2 -30.61 26.61 -33.87
N ASN A 3 -31.08 25.40 -33.59
CA ASN A 3 -32.35 24.87 -34.05
C ASN A 3 -32.64 23.65 -33.18
N GLN A 4 -33.88 23.58 -32.66
CA GLN A 4 -34.46 22.60 -31.73
C GLN A 4 -34.41 22.98 -30.23
N LEU A 5 -35.43 23.72 -29.81
CA LEU A 5 -36.10 23.50 -28.53
C LEU A 5 -37.59 23.25 -28.85
N PRO A 6 -38.21 22.18 -28.33
CA PRO A 6 -39.65 21.96 -28.45
C PRO A 6 -40.44 22.88 -27.51
N ASP A 7 -41.66 23.17 -27.92
CA ASP A 7 -42.63 24.06 -27.31
C ASP A 7 -42.89 23.81 -25.81
N GLY A 8 -43.03 24.92 -25.07
CA GLY A 8 -43.84 24.97 -23.86
C GLY A 8 -43.10 25.32 -22.58
N VAL A 9 -42.74 26.60 -22.40
CA VAL A 9 -43.08 27.39 -21.19
C VAL A 9 -43.14 28.86 -21.62
N ALA A 10 -44.27 29.51 -21.34
CA ALA A 10 -44.57 30.89 -21.72
C ALA A 10 -44.08 31.90 -20.66
N LEU A 11 -43.69 33.08 -21.18
CA LEU A 11 -43.59 34.42 -20.54
C LEU A 11 -42.53 34.58 -19.42
N VAL A 12 -41.58 35.52 -19.53
CA VAL A 12 -41.82 36.98 -19.49
C VAL A 12 -40.81 37.75 -20.38
N THR A 13 -41.38 38.54 -21.30
CA THR A 13 -40.90 39.75 -22.00
C THR A 13 -39.39 39.99 -22.20
N LEU A 14 -38.90 39.70 -23.41
CA LEU A 14 -37.83 40.45 -24.06
C LEU A 14 -38.27 40.79 -25.49
N ALA A 15 -38.34 42.08 -25.80
CA ALA A 15 -38.23 42.55 -27.16
C ALA A 15 -37.21 43.70 -27.20
N PRO A 16 -36.51 43.91 -28.32
CA PRO A 16 -36.59 43.15 -29.57
C PRO A 16 -35.24 42.51 -29.93
N GLN A 17 -35.25 41.18 -30.01
CA GLN A 17 -34.30 40.34 -30.75
C GLN A 17 -33.98 40.88 -32.16
N LEU A 18 -34.90 41.66 -32.74
CA LEU A 18 -34.77 42.38 -34.00
C LEU A 18 -33.59 43.36 -34.06
N GLU A 19 -33.26 44.05 -32.96
CA GLU A 19 -32.13 44.99 -32.93
C GLU A 19 -30.78 44.25 -32.93
N LEU A 20 -30.73 43.09 -32.27
CA LEU A 20 -29.54 42.25 -32.22
C LEU A 20 -29.29 41.54 -33.56
N GLU A 21 -30.36 41.07 -34.19
CA GLU A 21 -30.30 40.47 -35.53
C GLU A 21 -29.92 41.51 -36.59
N SER A 22 -30.47 42.73 -36.51
CA SER A 22 -30.07 43.83 -37.40
C SER A 22 -28.60 44.23 -37.23
N ALA A 23 -28.11 44.30 -35.99
CA ALA A 23 -26.70 44.60 -35.72
C ALA A 23 -25.77 43.46 -36.21
N LEU A 24 -26.19 42.21 -36.07
CA LEU A 24 -25.43 41.05 -36.53
C LEU A 24 -25.37 40.99 -38.06
N ASP A 25 -26.49 41.26 -38.74
CA ASP A 25 -26.56 41.30 -40.21
C ASP A 25 -25.75 42.46 -40.79
N GLN A 26 -25.79 43.65 -40.17
CA GLN A 26 -24.93 44.76 -40.56
C GLN A 26 -23.43 44.43 -40.39
N THR A 27 -23.09 43.72 -39.30
CA THR A 27 -21.70 43.30 -39.02
C THR A 27 -21.22 42.23 -40.01
N LEU A 28 -22.08 41.27 -40.35
CA LEU A 28 -21.79 40.22 -41.33
C LEU A 28 -21.66 40.77 -42.74
N GLU A 29 -22.47 41.77 -43.10
CA GLU A 29 -22.38 42.41 -44.41
C GLU A 29 -21.10 43.26 -44.53
N LEU A 30 -20.71 43.97 -43.47
CA LEU A 30 -19.41 44.64 -43.40
C LEU A 30 -18.24 43.66 -43.54
N LEU A 31 -18.29 42.50 -42.88
CA LEU A 31 -17.28 41.46 -43.01
C LEU A 31 -17.21 40.89 -44.44
N ARG A 32 -18.36 40.67 -45.09
CA ARG A 32 -18.43 40.18 -46.48
C ARG A 32 -17.88 41.21 -47.48
N VAL A 33 -18.16 42.49 -47.31
CA VAL A 33 -17.60 43.56 -48.14
C VAL A 33 -16.08 43.67 -47.94
N THR A 34 -15.60 43.50 -46.70
CA THR A 34 -14.17 43.55 -46.39
C THR A 34 -13.42 42.35 -46.97
N LEU A 35 -14.03 41.15 -46.96
CA LEU A 35 -13.49 39.93 -47.55
C LEU A 35 -13.50 39.95 -49.09
N LYS A 36 -14.47 40.63 -49.72
CA LYS A 36 -14.51 40.81 -51.19
C LYS A 36 -13.52 41.85 -51.71
N ALA A 37 -13.05 42.77 -50.86
CA ALA A 37 -12.10 43.82 -51.26
C ALA A 37 -10.63 43.43 -51.10
N THR A 38 -10.32 42.23 -50.61
CA THR A 38 -8.95 41.73 -50.42
C THR A 38 -8.46 40.85 -51.57
N GLU A 39 -8.61 41.32 -52.80
CA GLU A 39 -7.70 40.98 -53.91
C GLU A 39 -6.83 42.21 -54.18
N GLY A 40 -5.70 42.27 -53.47
CA GLY A 40 -4.60 43.21 -53.74
C GLY A 40 -4.86 44.67 -53.30
N VAL A 41 -4.19 45.09 -52.23
CA VAL A 41 -3.56 46.40 -51.97
C VAL A 41 -3.43 46.64 -50.44
N THR A 42 -2.33 47.28 -50.06
CA THR A 42 -1.80 47.58 -48.72
C THR A 42 -2.76 48.28 -47.76
N LEU A 43 -2.86 47.75 -46.53
CA LEU A 43 -3.76 48.23 -45.46
C LEU A 43 -3.35 49.60 -44.88
N GLN A 44 -4.21 50.60 -45.00
CA GLN A 44 -4.14 51.89 -44.29
C GLN A 44 -4.96 51.88 -42.98
N ASP A 45 -4.55 52.75 -42.04
CA ASP A 45 -4.99 52.95 -40.64
C ASP A 45 -6.51 52.98 -40.34
N LYS A 46 -7.37 53.11 -41.35
CA LYS A 46 -8.83 53.12 -41.17
C LYS A 46 -9.39 51.80 -40.64
N HIS A 47 -8.73 50.66 -40.92
CA HIS A 47 -9.22 49.33 -40.54
C HIS A 47 -8.90 49.00 -39.08
N ARG A 48 -7.79 49.52 -38.54
CA ARG A 48 -7.41 49.37 -37.11
C ARG A 48 -8.40 50.08 -36.19
N LYS A 49 -8.87 51.27 -36.57
CA LYS A 49 -9.84 52.04 -35.78
C LYS A 49 -11.20 51.33 -35.69
N LYS A 50 -11.67 50.73 -36.79
CA LYS A 50 -12.94 49.98 -36.80
C LYS A 50 -12.87 48.64 -36.06
N ALA A 51 -11.73 47.95 -36.08
CA ALA A 51 -11.53 46.73 -35.29
C ALA A 51 -11.57 47.00 -33.77
N ALA A 52 -11.03 48.15 -33.34
CA ALA A 52 -11.12 48.59 -31.95
C ALA A 52 -12.56 48.91 -31.52
N GLU A 53 -13.37 49.52 -32.39
CA GLU A 53 -14.78 49.78 -32.11
C GLU A 53 -15.60 48.49 -31.96
N VAL A 54 -15.32 47.46 -32.78
CA VAL A 54 -15.96 46.14 -32.67
C VAL A 54 -15.58 45.43 -31.37
N ALA A 55 -14.32 45.53 -30.94
CA ALA A 55 -13.86 44.95 -29.67
C ALA A 55 -14.52 45.62 -28.45
N VAL A 56 -14.75 46.94 -28.50
CA VAL A 56 -15.46 47.68 -27.45
C VAL A 56 -16.93 47.28 -27.41
N LEU A 57 -17.58 47.06 -28.56
CA LEU A 57 -18.96 46.60 -28.63
C LEU A 57 -19.12 45.17 -28.06
N ALA A 58 -18.19 44.27 -28.39
CA ALA A 58 -18.16 42.90 -27.88
C ALA A 58 -17.99 42.85 -26.34
N ALA A 59 -17.10 43.70 -25.79
CA ALA A 59 -16.91 43.81 -24.35
C ALA A 59 -18.15 44.37 -23.62
N LYS A 60 -18.94 45.22 -24.29
CA LYS A 60 -20.19 45.77 -23.74
C LYS A 60 -21.29 44.70 -23.66
N VAL A 61 -21.42 43.87 -24.70
CA VAL A 61 -22.34 42.71 -24.72
C VAL A 61 -21.97 41.71 -23.62
N GLN A 62 -20.67 41.45 -23.43
CA GLN A 62 -20.18 40.52 -22.41
C GLN A 62 -20.47 40.99 -20.98
N ARG A 63 -20.42 42.30 -20.71
CA ARG A 63 -20.82 42.88 -19.41
C ARG A 63 -22.33 42.85 -19.17
N SER A 64 -23.14 43.05 -20.20
CA SER A 64 -24.60 42.95 -20.08
C SER A 64 -25.09 41.52 -19.83
N CYS A 65 -24.38 40.50 -20.32
CA CYS A 65 -24.68 39.09 -20.03
C CYS A 65 -24.27 38.64 -18.61
N ALA A 66 -23.30 39.30 -17.98
CA ALA A 66 -22.83 38.94 -16.64
C ALA A 66 -23.79 39.37 -15.51
N GLY A 67 -24.69 40.32 -15.77
CA GLY A 67 -25.61 40.89 -14.76
C GLY A 67 -26.85 40.05 -14.41
N VAL A 68 -27.10 38.92 -15.09
CA VAL A 68 -28.34 38.13 -14.92
C VAL A 68 -28.12 36.85 -14.10
N ALA A 69 -26.88 36.51 -13.73
CA ALA A 69 -26.56 35.25 -13.02
C ALA A 69 -26.46 35.38 -11.48
N ALA A 70 -26.96 36.48 -10.88
CA ALA A 70 -26.83 36.75 -9.45
C ALA A 70 -28.19 36.95 -8.76
N SER A 71 -28.95 35.86 -8.56
CA SER A 71 -29.93 35.79 -7.46
C SER A 71 -30.36 34.36 -7.18
N LYS A 72 -29.71 33.71 -6.21
CA LYS A 72 -30.31 32.87 -5.14
C LYS A 72 -29.16 32.29 -4.32
N GLN A 73 -28.87 32.96 -3.19
CA GLN A 73 -27.94 32.51 -2.16
C GLN A 73 -28.47 31.24 -1.49
N PHE A 74 -27.63 30.23 -1.35
CA PHE A 74 -27.71 29.22 -0.28
C PHE A 74 -26.44 29.39 0.56
N GLU A 75 -26.60 29.54 1.88
CA GLU A 75 -25.47 29.64 2.80
C GLU A 75 -24.76 28.29 2.94
N PRO A 76 -23.42 28.24 2.92
CA PRO A 76 -22.66 27.04 3.18
C PRO A 76 -22.51 26.80 4.70
N LEU A 77 -22.77 25.57 5.12
CA LEU A 77 -22.29 25.06 6.41
C LEU A 77 -20.75 25.02 6.39
N GLN A 78 -20.13 25.65 7.39
CA GLN A 78 -18.68 25.80 7.53
C GLN A 78 -17.97 24.45 7.69
N SER A 79 -16.90 24.25 6.91
CA SER A 79 -15.94 23.15 7.06
C SER A 79 -14.91 23.45 8.15
N SER A 80 -14.71 22.52 9.08
CA SER A 80 -13.50 22.50 9.91
C SER A 80 -12.33 21.95 9.09
N HIS A 81 -11.24 22.72 9.06
CA HIS A 81 -10.00 22.42 8.37
C HIS A 81 -9.05 21.52 9.20
N ASP A 82 -8.11 20.93 8.47
CA ASP A 82 -6.81 20.34 8.85
C ASP A 82 -6.81 18.83 9.19
N VAL A 83 -5.94 17.99 8.60
CA VAL A 83 -4.48 18.17 8.47
C VAL A 83 -3.92 17.51 7.20
N SER A 84 -3.15 18.29 6.42
CA SER A 84 -2.00 17.84 5.62
C SER A 84 -0.80 18.71 6.02
N GLU A 85 0.39 18.15 6.20
CA GLU A 85 1.69 18.86 6.22
C GLU A 85 2.80 17.80 6.38
N ALA A 86 4.06 17.91 5.94
CA ALA A 86 4.82 18.89 5.16
C ALA A 86 6.18 18.26 4.84
N TRP A 87 6.78 18.50 3.67
CA TRP A 87 8.24 18.51 3.48
C TRP A 87 8.58 19.82 2.78
N ALA A 88 9.21 20.73 3.51
CA ALA A 88 9.52 22.10 3.08
C ALA A 88 10.84 22.17 2.32
N GLY A 89 10.82 22.90 1.19
CA GLY A 89 11.98 23.52 0.57
C GLY A 89 11.57 24.94 0.20
N THR A 90 12.25 25.91 0.79
CA THR A 90 11.99 27.36 0.69
C THR A 90 12.22 27.89 -0.73
N GLY A 91 11.21 28.52 -1.33
CA GLY A 91 11.30 29.29 -2.57
C GLY A 91 10.07 30.19 -2.71
N THR A 92 10.31 31.45 -3.04
CA THR A 92 9.38 32.60 -3.00
C THR A 92 8.10 32.43 -3.81
N ALA A 93 7.00 32.94 -3.24
CA ALA A 93 5.63 32.83 -3.73
C ALA A 93 5.33 33.74 -4.93
N GLU A 94 4.86 33.12 -6.02
CA GLU A 94 3.89 33.72 -6.96
C GLU A 94 2.60 32.90 -6.86
N GLN A 95 1.48 33.56 -6.53
CA GLN A 95 0.17 32.95 -6.35
C GLN A 95 -0.47 32.64 -7.71
N GLU A 96 -0.47 31.37 -8.13
CA GLU A 96 -1.37 30.87 -9.18
C GLU A 96 -2.74 30.53 -8.57
N GLU A 97 -3.83 31.05 -9.18
CA GLU A 97 -5.22 30.72 -8.84
C GLU A 97 -5.45 29.20 -8.87
N ALA A 98 -5.75 28.60 -7.71
CA ALA A 98 -5.99 27.17 -7.57
C ALA A 98 -7.31 26.76 -8.25
N ALA A 99 -7.21 26.00 -9.35
CA ALA A 99 -8.35 25.36 -10.02
C ALA A 99 -9.11 24.42 -9.05
N GLN A 100 -10.45 24.46 -9.09
CA GLN A 100 -11.31 23.58 -8.29
C GLN A 100 -10.93 22.10 -8.47
N PRO A 101 -10.96 21.28 -7.40
CA PRO A 101 -10.55 19.88 -7.46
C PRO A 101 -11.46 19.06 -8.37
N SER A 102 -10.87 18.35 -9.33
CA SER A 102 -11.55 17.40 -10.21
C SER A 102 -12.31 16.34 -9.41
N VAL A 103 -13.48 15.91 -9.91
CA VAL A 103 -14.27 14.78 -9.37
C VAL A 103 -13.45 13.48 -9.27
N TRP A 104 -12.39 13.37 -10.09
CA TRP A 104 -11.46 12.26 -10.09
C TRP A 104 -10.34 12.35 -9.03
N SER A 105 -10.33 13.42 -8.22
CA SER A 105 -9.32 13.63 -7.18
C SER A 105 -9.39 12.52 -6.12
N GLY A 106 -8.23 11.97 -5.76
CA GLY A 106 -8.13 10.87 -4.79
C GLY A 106 -8.79 9.56 -5.22
N PHE A 107 -9.17 9.38 -6.50
CA PHE A 107 -9.87 8.16 -6.96
C PHE A 107 -9.17 6.85 -6.60
N TYR A 108 -7.83 6.83 -6.57
CA TYR A 108 -7.05 5.66 -6.20
C TYR A 108 -7.09 5.32 -4.69
N ASN A 109 -7.39 6.30 -3.84
CA ASN A 109 -7.57 6.13 -2.39
C ASN A 109 -9.02 5.79 -2.01
N LYS A 110 -9.98 5.96 -2.92
CA LYS A 110 -11.39 5.67 -2.68
C LYS A 110 -11.66 4.17 -2.61
N THR A 111 -12.58 3.78 -1.74
CA THR A 111 -13.14 2.43 -1.68
C THR A 111 -13.77 2.05 -3.03
N LEU A 112 -14.01 0.75 -3.25
CA LEU A 112 -14.66 0.30 -4.49
C LEU A 112 -16.05 0.93 -4.65
N ARG A 113 -16.82 1.02 -3.55
CA ARG A 113 -18.16 1.61 -3.55
C ARG A 113 -18.13 3.08 -3.96
N GLU A 114 -17.29 3.88 -3.32
CA GLU A 114 -17.12 5.30 -3.65
C GLU A 114 -16.68 5.51 -5.11
N ARG A 115 -15.81 4.64 -5.65
CA ARG A 115 -15.40 4.70 -7.06
C ARG A 115 -16.58 4.44 -8.00
N ILE A 116 -17.47 3.52 -7.64
CA ILE A 116 -18.68 3.24 -8.42
C ILE A 116 -19.69 4.39 -8.32
N ASP A 117 -19.83 5.02 -7.15
CA ASP A 117 -20.70 6.18 -6.98
C ASP A 117 -20.23 7.37 -7.85
N VAL A 118 -18.91 7.61 -7.89
CA VAL A 118 -18.30 8.59 -8.80
C VAL A 118 -18.60 8.24 -10.27
N LEU A 119 -18.51 6.96 -10.65
CA LEU A 119 -18.84 6.53 -12.01
C LEU A 119 -20.32 6.73 -12.35
N ALA A 120 -21.21 6.45 -11.42
CA ALA A 120 -22.65 6.63 -11.60
C ALA A 120 -22.99 8.11 -11.81
N LEU A 121 -22.32 9.01 -11.08
CA LEU A 121 -22.46 10.46 -11.22
C LEU A 121 -21.92 10.97 -12.55
N MET A 122 -20.74 10.49 -12.98
CA MET A 122 -20.10 10.94 -14.21
C MET A 122 -20.72 10.37 -15.48
N TYR A 123 -21.35 9.19 -15.41
CA TYR A 123 -21.97 8.52 -16.55
C TYR A 123 -23.42 8.10 -16.25
N PRO A 124 -24.37 9.06 -16.15
CA PRO A 124 -25.78 8.76 -15.80
C PRO A 124 -26.47 7.81 -16.80
N ARG A 125 -25.98 7.72 -18.04
CA ARG A 125 -26.50 6.77 -19.05
C ARG A 125 -26.23 5.30 -18.69
N LEU A 126 -25.23 5.00 -17.85
CA LEU A 126 -25.02 3.65 -17.30
C LEU A 126 -26.21 3.23 -16.40
N GLN A 127 -26.88 4.17 -15.72
CA GLN A 127 -28.09 3.89 -14.93
C GLN A 127 -29.34 3.61 -15.80
N ARG A 128 -29.43 4.21 -17.00
CA ARG A 128 -30.54 3.94 -17.94
C ARG A 128 -30.39 2.62 -18.69
N LEU A 129 -29.16 2.22 -19.02
CA LEU A 129 -28.87 0.88 -19.55
C LEU A 129 -29.22 -0.23 -18.55
N LYS A 130 -29.08 0.05 -17.24
CA LYS A 130 -29.55 -0.81 -16.14
C LYS A 130 -31.05 -1.09 -16.25
N GLN A 131 -31.89 -0.08 -16.41
CA GLN A 131 -33.37 -0.24 -16.47
C GLN A 131 -33.84 -1.01 -17.70
N ALA A 132 -33.18 -0.83 -18.86
CA ALA A 132 -33.55 -1.52 -20.09
C ALA A 132 -33.17 -3.02 -20.09
N GLN A 133 -32.13 -3.42 -19.34
CA GLN A 133 -31.76 -4.83 -19.17
C GLN A 133 -32.66 -5.57 -18.17
N THR A 134 -33.19 -4.90 -17.15
CA THR A 134 -34.10 -5.52 -16.17
C THR A 134 -35.45 -5.90 -16.81
N THR A 135 -36.00 -5.07 -17.69
CA THR A 135 -37.27 -5.35 -18.39
C THR A 135 -37.23 -6.54 -19.35
N ALA A 136 -36.04 -7.00 -19.75
CA ALA A 136 -35.89 -8.21 -20.58
C ALA A 136 -35.66 -9.49 -19.74
N ALA A 137 -35.35 -9.36 -18.45
CA ALA A 137 -34.98 -10.46 -17.56
C ALA A 137 -36.13 -10.92 -16.64
N GLU A 138 -37.30 -10.29 -16.69
CA GLU A 138 -38.47 -10.60 -15.83
C GLU A 138 -39.18 -11.93 -16.14
N VAL A 139 -38.65 -12.79 -17.03
CA VAL A 139 -39.28 -14.10 -17.35
C VAL A 139 -38.64 -15.28 -16.61
N THR A 140 -37.56 -15.09 -15.83
CA THR A 140 -36.98 -16.18 -15.03
C THR A 140 -36.49 -15.66 -13.68
N ALA A 141 -37.42 -15.52 -12.73
CA ALA A 141 -37.09 -15.35 -11.32
C ALA A 141 -37.12 -16.71 -10.63
N ASP A 142 -35.96 -17.24 -10.25
CA ASP A 142 -35.83 -17.95 -8.98
C ASP A 142 -34.38 -18.03 -8.49
N LEU A 143 -34.24 -17.78 -7.18
CA LEU A 143 -33.11 -18.06 -6.29
C LEU A 143 -31.79 -17.27 -6.48
N LEU A 144 -31.70 -16.10 -5.82
CA LEU A 144 -30.56 -15.57 -5.03
C LEU A 144 -30.89 -14.12 -4.56
N PRO A 145 -30.39 -13.63 -3.40
CA PRO A 145 -30.78 -12.34 -2.84
C PRO A 145 -30.34 -11.17 -3.74
N PRO A 146 -30.99 -10.00 -3.66
CA PRO A 146 -30.69 -8.86 -4.51
C PRO A 146 -29.33 -8.26 -4.13
N SER A 147 -28.25 -8.76 -4.73
CA SER A 147 -26.92 -8.17 -4.62
C SER A 147 -26.82 -6.91 -5.50
N ASP A 148 -26.14 -5.90 -4.96
CA ASP A 148 -25.99 -4.55 -5.48
C ASP A 148 -25.78 -4.49 -7.01
N PRO A 149 -26.63 -3.78 -7.78
CA PRO A 149 -26.50 -3.69 -9.23
C PRO A 149 -25.22 -2.96 -9.70
N ALA A 150 -24.45 -2.33 -8.79
CA ALA A 150 -23.06 -1.92 -9.04
C ALA A 150 -22.10 -3.10 -9.32
N ALA A 151 -22.42 -4.31 -8.84
CA ALA A 151 -21.60 -5.51 -8.93
C ALA A 151 -21.52 -6.15 -10.33
N ARG A 152 -22.27 -5.66 -11.33
CA ARG A 152 -22.39 -6.30 -12.65
C ARG A 152 -21.50 -5.71 -13.76
N LEU A 153 -20.64 -4.72 -13.44
CA LEU A 153 -19.78 -4.10 -14.45
C LEU A 153 -18.65 -5.07 -14.86
N GLY A 154 -18.76 -5.66 -16.05
CA GLY A 154 -17.79 -6.64 -16.56
C GLY A 154 -18.16 -8.11 -16.32
N GLU A 155 -19.34 -8.39 -15.77
CA GLU A 155 -19.80 -9.78 -15.56
C GLU A 155 -20.24 -10.43 -16.88
N LEU A 156 -19.76 -11.64 -17.15
CA LEU A 156 -20.19 -12.48 -18.27
C LEU A 156 -21.01 -13.65 -17.70
N PRO A 157 -22.33 -13.72 -17.97
CA PRO A 157 -23.14 -14.85 -17.53
C PRO A 157 -22.61 -16.18 -18.08
N LEU A 158 -22.53 -17.22 -17.23
CA LEU A 158 -21.96 -18.52 -17.61
C LEU A 158 -22.66 -19.14 -18.84
N ARG A 159 -23.98 -18.97 -18.96
CA ARG A 159 -24.74 -19.41 -20.14
C ARG A 159 -24.25 -18.74 -21.42
N THR A 160 -23.95 -17.44 -21.36
CA THR A 160 -23.42 -16.68 -22.49
C THR A 160 -21.98 -17.13 -22.79
N ALA A 161 -21.14 -17.30 -21.77
CA ALA A 161 -19.77 -17.81 -21.92
C ALA A 161 -19.75 -19.18 -22.63
N ASN A 162 -20.66 -20.09 -22.25
CA ASN A 162 -20.79 -21.40 -22.87
C ASN A 162 -21.20 -21.37 -24.35
N LEU A 163 -21.81 -20.27 -24.81
CA LEU A 163 -22.13 -20.07 -26.23
C LEU A 163 -21.02 -19.34 -27.00
N MET A 164 -20.03 -18.79 -26.30
CA MET A 164 -18.94 -18.03 -26.92
C MET A 164 -17.74 -18.92 -27.31
N ILE A 165 -17.50 -20.00 -26.56
CA ILE A 165 -16.36 -20.92 -26.78
C ILE A 165 -16.77 -22.37 -26.53
N GLU A 166 -15.98 -23.31 -27.05
CA GLU A 166 -16.13 -24.74 -26.79
C GLU A 166 -15.57 -25.13 -25.40
N ASN A 167 -16.09 -26.23 -24.83
CA ASN A 167 -15.62 -26.80 -23.56
C ASN A 167 -15.60 -25.81 -22.38
N CYS A 168 -16.56 -24.87 -22.35
CA CYS A 168 -16.67 -23.87 -21.30
C CYS A 168 -17.11 -24.50 -19.96
N ILE A 169 -16.27 -24.37 -18.94
CA ILE A 169 -16.55 -24.85 -17.56
C ILE A 169 -16.69 -23.71 -16.54
N GLY A 170 -16.45 -22.47 -16.94
CA GLY A 170 -16.44 -21.33 -16.02
C GLY A 170 -16.02 -20.02 -16.70
N VAL A 171 -16.01 -18.94 -15.91
CA VAL A 171 -15.54 -17.61 -16.32
C VAL A 171 -14.43 -17.17 -15.38
N LEU A 172 -13.31 -16.73 -15.94
CA LEU A 172 -12.20 -16.14 -15.18
C LEU A 172 -12.26 -14.61 -15.29
N GLY A 173 -12.42 -13.93 -14.15
CA GLY A 173 -12.43 -12.47 -14.09
C GLY A 173 -11.02 -11.88 -14.06
N ILE A 174 -10.82 -10.77 -14.79
CA ILE A 174 -9.60 -9.95 -14.73
C ILE A 174 -9.98 -8.58 -14.13
N PRO A 175 -9.16 -7.97 -13.24
CA PRO A 175 -9.47 -6.68 -12.65
C PRO A 175 -9.72 -5.58 -13.71
N LEU A 176 -10.85 -4.89 -13.59
CA LEU A 176 -11.21 -3.76 -14.45
C LEU A 176 -10.96 -2.43 -13.71
N GLY A 177 -10.08 -1.62 -14.27
CA GLY A 177 -9.75 -0.27 -13.78
C GLY A 177 -10.06 0.81 -14.81
N LEU A 178 -9.78 2.06 -14.42
CA LEU A 178 -9.92 3.24 -15.28
C LEU A 178 -8.60 4.00 -15.37
N GLY A 179 -8.07 4.12 -16.59
CA GLY A 179 -7.04 5.08 -16.95
C GLY A 179 -7.64 6.48 -16.98
N LEU A 180 -7.23 7.33 -16.05
CA LEU A 180 -7.78 8.68 -15.87
C LEU A 180 -6.90 9.74 -16.53
N ASN A 181 -7.46 10.93 -16.73
CA ASN A 181 -6.77 12.14 -17.21
C ASN A 181 -6.33 12.11 -18.69
N PHE A 182 -6.86 11.19 -19.50
CA PHE A 182 -6.56 11.19 -20.92
C PHE A 182 -7.27 12.35 -21.61
N VAL A 183 -6.51 13.18 -22.31
CA VAL A 183 -7.02 14.15 -23.29
C VAL A 183 -6.51 13.71 -24.65
N ILE A 184 -7.41 13.27 -25.54
CA ILE A 184 -7.05 12.74 -26.86
C ILE A 184 -7.84 13.52 -27.91
N ASP A 185 -7.12 14.16 -28.84
CA ASP A 185 -7.68 15.04 -29.86
C ASP A 185 -8.65 16.09 -29.28
N GLY A 186 -8.25 16.68 -28.13
CA GLY A 186 -9.03 17.69 -27.41
C GLY A 186 -10.19 17.15 -26.57
N LYS A 187 -10.41 15.83 -26.52
CA LYS A 187 -11.49 15.22 -25.73
C LYS A 187 -10.97 14.56 -24.46
N SER A 188 -11.54 14.95 -23.31
CA SER A 188 -11.27 14.31 -22.02
C SER A 188 -11.98 12.96 -21.92
N LEU A 189 -11.24 11.90 -21.64
CA LEU A 189 -11.70 10.52 -21.60
C LEU A 189 -11.23 9.82 -20.32
N SER A 190 -12.10 8.98 -19.77
CA SER A 190 -11.71 7.92 -18.85
C SER A 190 -11.64 6.62 -19.65
N VAL A 191 -10.53 5.89 -19.55
CA VAL A 191 -10.25 4.73 -20.40
C VAL A 191 -10.39 3.44 -19.60
N PRO A 192 -11.34 2.56 -19.90
CA PRO A 192 -11.42 1.23 -19.29
C PRO A 192 -10.18 0.39 -19.60
N MET A 193 -9.59 -0.24 -18.59
CA MET A 193 -8.38 -1.05 -18.68
C MET A 193 -8.55 -2.33 -17.85
N ALA A 194 -8.49 -3.50 -18.47
CA ALA A 194 -8.62 -4.80 -17.81
C ALA A 194 -7.26 -5.51 -17.78
N VAL A 195 -6.64 -5.62 -16.60
CA VAL A 195 -5.28 -6.14 -16.43
C VAL A 195 -5.05 -6.61 -14.99
N GLU A 196 -4.31 -7.71 -14.83
CA GLU A 196 -3.92 -8.27 -13.54
C GLU A 196 -2.63 -7.63 -12.98
N GLU A 197 -1.77 -7.13 -13.86
CA GLU A 197 -0.48 -6.56 -13.49
C GLU A 197 -0.64 -5.26 -12.65
N PRO A 198 -0.07 -5.24 -11.43
CA PRO A 198 0.01 -4.04 -10.60
C PRO A 198 0.57 -2.82 -11.32
N SER A 199 0.15 -1.63 -10.89
CA SER A 199 0.68 -0.33 -11.34
C SER A 199 0.42 0.04 -12.80
N VAL A 200 -0.07 -0.86 -13.67
CA VAL A 200 -0.32 -0.56 -15.09
C VAL A 200 -1.29 0.62 -15.26
N VAL A 201 -2.47 0.53 -14.65
CA VAL A 201 -3.51 1.59 -14.72
C VAL A 201 -3.04 2.91 -14.08
N ALA A 202 -2.30 2.82 -12.98
CA ALA A 202 -1.76 3.98 -12.27
C ALA A 202 -0.69 4.71 -13.10
N ALA A 203 0.19 3.95 -13.76
CA ALA A 203 1.24 4.47 -14.62
C ALA A 203 0.64 5.21 -15.83
N ALA A 204 -0.31 4.59 -16.53
CA ALA A 204 -1.06 5.20 -17.62
C ALA A 204 -1.73 6.51 -17.18
N SER A 205 -2.43 6.49 -16.04
CA SER A 205 -3.15 7.67 -15.51
C SER A 205 -2.20 8.81 -15.11
N SER A 206 -1.03 8.48 -14.55
CA SER A 206 -0.01 9.46 -14.16
C SER A 206 0.66 10.10 -15.37
N ALA A 207 1.00 9.30 -16.39
CA ALA A 207 1.53 9.82 -17.65
C ALA A 207 0.50 10.70 -18.36
N ALA A 208 -0.74 10.23 -18.49
CA ALA A 208 -1.82 10.99 -19.10
C ALA A 208 -2.05 12.34 -18.39
N LYS A 209 -2.02 12.37 -17.05
CA LYS A 209 -2.12 13.61 -16.28
C LYS A 209 -1.03 14.62 -16.63
N LEU A 210 0.22 14.18 -16.72
CA LEU A 210 1.32 15.07 -17.10
C LEU A 210 1.17 15.55 -18.55
N VAL A 211 0.90 14.62 -19.48
CA VAL A 211 0.74 14.95 -20.91
C VAL A 211 -0.41 15.93 -21.13
N ALA A 212 -1.53 15.77 -20.42
CA ALA A 212 -2.65 16.70 -20.49
C ALA A 212 -2.31 18.07 -19.90
N ALA A 213 -1.77 18.11 -18.67
CA ALA A 213 -1.52 19.36 -17.95
C ALA A 213 -0.36 20.19 -18.54
N ALA A 214 0.69 19.53 -19.02
CA ALA A 214 1.88 20.19 -19.55
C ALA A 214 1.91 20.26 -21.07
N GLY A 215 1.29 19.30 -21.76
CA GLY A 215 1.44 19.07 -23.19
C GLY A 215 0.18 19.22 -24.04
N GLY A 216 -0.96 19.54 -23.44
CA GLY A 216 -2.23 19.69 -24.15
C GLY A 216 -2.91 18.37 -24.55
N GLY A 217 -2.34 17.22 -24.19
CA GLY A 217 -2.88 15.89 -24.48
C GLY A 217 -2.16 15.13 -25.59
N PHE A 218 -2.83 14.10 -26.10
CA PHE A 218 -2.37 13.26 -27.19
C PHE A 218 -3.07 13.65 -28.50
N HIS A 219 -2.35 13.56 -29.60
CA HIS A 219 -2.85 13.79 -30.95
C HIS A 219 -2.76 12.52 -31.77
N THR A 220 -3.85 12.14 -32.43
CA THR A 220 -3.92 10.88 -33.17
C THR A 220 -4.14 11.05 -34.67
N ALA A 221 -3.65 10.08 -35.44
CA ALA A 221 -3.90 9.95 -36.87
C ALA A 221 -4.08 8.48 -37.23
N THR A 222 -4.96 8.18 -38.20
CA THR A 222 -5.26 6.80 -38.62
C THR A 222 -5.27 6.69 -40.14
N SER A 223 -4.82 5.56 -40.70
CA SER A 223 -4.72 5.36 -42.16
C SER A 223 -6.01 4.84 -42.83
N GLY A 224 -6.98 4.35 -42.06
CA GLY A 224 -8.23 3.78 -42.57
C GLY A 224 -8.59 2.44 -41.90
N ASN A 225 -9.72 1.85 -42.30
CA ASN A 225 -10.22 0.58 -41.76
C ASN A 225 -10.08 -0.54 -42.80
N ILE A 226 -8.89 -0.66 -43.39
CA ILE A 226 -8.63 -1.62 -44.46
C ILE A 226 -8.01 -2.90 -43.88
N MET A 227 -8.60 -4.03 -44.21
CA MET A 227 -8.06 -5.37 -43.92
C MET A 227 -7.65 -6.03 -45.23
N THR A 228 -6.57 -6.82 -45.18
CA THR A 228 -6.08 -7.56 -46.34
C THR A 228 -6.32 -9.05 -46.12
N SER A 229 -6.89 -9.73 -47.13
CA SER A 229 -6.87 -11.18 -47.22
C SER A 229 -5.98 -11.67 -48.34
N GLN A 230 -5.54 -12.92 -48.20
CA GLN A 230 -4.53 -13.54 -49.06
C GLN A 230 -5.10 -14.81 -49.68
N ILE A 231 -4.92 -14.96 -50.99
CA ILE A 231 -5.12 -16.22 -51.71
C ILE A 231 -3.74 -16.69 -52.16
N GLN A 232 -3.27 -17.78 -51.59
CA GLN A 232 -2.04 -18.43 -52.04
C GLN A 232 -2.33 -19.21 -53.34
N LEU A 233 -1.54 -18.97 -54.38
CA LEU A 233 -1.58 -19.73 -55.62
C LEU A 233 -0.39 -20.70 -55.65
N VAL A 234 -0.70 -21.97 -55.89
CA VAL A 234 0.26 -23.08 -55.90
C VAL A 234 0.26 -23.72 -57.29
N GLY A 235 1.46 -24.09 -57.77
CA GLY A 235 1.63 -24.70 -59.09
C GLY A 235 1.44 -23.71 -60.24
N THR A 236 1.77 -22.43 -60.03
CA THR A 236 1.71 -21.40 -61.07
C THR A 236 2.88 -21.58 -62.04
N GLU A 237 2.61 -22.05 -63.26
CA GLU A 237 3.63 -22.27 -64.30
C GLU A 237 4.26 -20.96 -64.82
N ASP A 238 3.42 -19.95 -65.11
CA ASP A 238 3.86 -18.63 -65.61
C ASP A 238 3.37 -17.52 -64.65
N ILE A 239 4.23 -17.14 -63.71
CA ILE A 239 3.95 -16.10 -62.72
C ILE A 239 3.70 -14.73 -63.37
N PRO A 240 4.52 -14.23 -64.32
CA PRO A 240 4.24 -13.00 -65.05
C PRO A 240 2.86 -12.99 -65.73
N ALA A 241 2.49 -14.07 -66.44
CA ALA A 241 1.19 -14.17 -67.09
C ALA A 241 0.03 -14.20 -66.07
N ALA A 242 0.20 -14.91 -64.95
CA ALA A 242 -0.79 -14.94 -63.88
C ALA A 242 -0.99 -13.55 -63.24
N ILE A 243 0.07 -12.78 -63.01
CA ILE A 243 0.00 -11.40 -62.51
C ILE A 243 -0.74 -10.51 -63.51
N ALA A 244 -0.41 -10.62 -64.80
CA ALA A 244 -1.11 -9.87 -65.86
C ALA A 244 -2.59 -10.23 -65.91
N ALA A 245 -2.95 -11.51 -65.85
CA ALA A 245 -4.33 -11.97 -65.86
C ALA A 245 -5.16 -11.41 -64.69
N ILE A 246 -4.59 -11.36 -63.48
CA ILE A 246 -5.25 -10.75 -62.31
C ILE A 246 -5.38 -9.24 -62.49
N LYS A 247 -4.34 -8.57 -63.00
CA LYS A 247 -4.37 -7.12 -63.25
C LYS A 247 -5.44 -6.74 -64.28
N ASP A 248 -5.52 -7.47 -65.38
CA ASP A 248 -6.47 -7.20 -66.48
C ASP A 248 -7.92 -7.51 -66.07
N ASN A 249 -8.13 -8.42 -65.11
CA ASN A 249 -9.44 -8.76 -64.58
C ASN A 249 -9.75 -8.10 -63.23
N ARG A 250 -8.91 -7.17 -62.75
CA ARG A 250 -9.03 -6.56 -61.42
C ARG A 250 -10.41 -5.95 -61.18
N GLU A 251 -10.93 -5.16 -62.12
CA GLU A 251 -12.25 -4.54 -61.98
C GLU A 251 -13.38 -5.56 -61.95
N ARG A 252 -13.30 -6.62 -62.76
CA ARG A 252 -14.26 -7.73 -62.75
C ARG A 252 -14.24 -8.44 -61.40
N LEU A 253 -13.06 -8.77 -60.88
CA LEU A 253 -12.90 -9.45 -59.58
C LEU A 253 -13.42 -8.57 -58.44
N LEU A 254 -13.12 -7.27 -58.44
CA LEU A 254 -13.67 -6.30 -57.49
C LEU A 254 -15.20 -6.19 -57.60
N ALA A 255 -15.77 -6.25 -58.80
CA ALA A 255 -17.21 -6.25 -59.00
C ALA A 255 -17.86 -7.52 -58.42
N ILE A 256 -17.26 -8.69 -58.64
CA ILE A 256 -17.73 -9.96 -58.05
C ILE A 256 -17.67 -9.89 -56.51
N ALA A 257 -16.53 -9.44 -55.97
CA ALA A 257 -16.36 -9.30 -54.53
C ALA A 257 -17.42 -8.39 -53.92
N ASN A 258 -17.64 -7.21 -54.49
CA ASN A 258 -18.56 -6.22 -53.94
C ASN A 258 -20.04 -6.54 -54.17
N LYS A 259 -20.41 -7.15 -55.31
CA LYS A 259 -21.82 -7.44 -55.63
C LYS A 259 -22.29 -8.75 -55.00
N THR A 260 -21.44 -9.76 -54.97
CA THR A 260 -21.85 -11.13 -54.62
C THR A 260 -21.35 -11.54 -53.23
N LEU A 261 -20.11 -11.19 -52.88
CA LEU A 261 -19.46 -11.73 -51.66
C LEU A 261 -19.58 -10.81 -50.44
N CYS A 262 -19.55 -9.49 -50.63
CA CYS A 262 -19.67 -8.51 -49.54
C CYS A 262 -20.70 -7.38 -49.79
N PRO A 263 -21.92 -7.66 -50.32
CA PRO A 263 -22.88 -6.63 -50.72
C PRO A 263 -23.32 -5.73 -49.56
N ASN A 264 -23.47 -6.29 -48.35
CA ASN A 264 -23.85 -5.51 -47.17
C ASN A 264 -22.73 -4.56 -46.72
N MET A 265 -21.46 -4.95 -46.91
CA MET A 265 -20.33 -4.05 -46.62
C MET A 265 -20.29 -2.92 -47.63
N LYS A 266 -20.50 -3.23 -48.92
CA LYS A 266 -20.56 -2.22 -49.99
C LYS A 266 -21.68 -1.20 -49.77
N LYS A 267 -22.87 -1.66 -49.35
CA LYS A 267 -24.01 -0.79 -49.01
C LYS A 267 -23.71 0.19 -47.87
N ARG A 268 -22.78 -0.16 -46.97
CA ARG A 268 -22.36 0.69 -45.83
C ARG A 268 -21.20 1.64 -46.20
N GLY A 269 -20.77 1.66 -47.46
CA GLY A 269 -19.68 2.51 -47.96
C GLY A 269 -18.31 1.84 -48.00
N GLY A 270 -18.17 0.60 -47.50
CA GLY A 270 -16.92 -0.16 -47.54
C GLY A 270 -16.84 -1.13 -48.74
N GLY A 271 -16.29 -2.32 -48.50
CA GLY A 271 -16.18 -3.41 -49.48
C GLY A 271 -14.76 -3.57 -50.04
N ALA A 272 -14.58 -4.47 -51.01
CA ALA A 272 -13.30 -4.70 -51.66
C ALA A 272 -12.87 -3.45 -52.45
N ILE A 273 -11.66 -2.97 -52.20
CA ILE A 273 -11.10 -1.74 -52.77
C ILE A 273 -9.95 -2.01 -53.74
N ASP A 274 -9.16 -3.06 -53.50
CA ASP A 274 -8.02 -3.40 -54.35
C ASP A 274 -7.75 -4.90 -54.38
N ILE A 275 -7.15 -5.36 -55.47
CA ILE A 275 -6.64 -6.72 -55.68
C ILE A 275 -5.31 -6.61 -56.41
N TYR A 276 -4.25 -7.16 -55.82
CA TYR A 276 -2.90 -7.15 -56.38
C TYR A 276 -2.14 -8.42 -56.04
N CYS A 277 -1.05 -8.68 -56.76
CA CYS A 277 -0.23 -9.88 -56.57
C CYS A 277 1.11 -9.56 -55.91
N ARG A 278 1.58 -10.48 -55.07
CA ARG A 278 2.92 -10.49 -54.49
C ARG A 278 3.60 -11.82 -54.80
N VAL A 279 4.80 -11.76 -55.38
CA VAL A 279 5.65 -12.93 -55.55
C VAL A 279 6.48 -13.12 -54.28
N VAL A 280 6.49 -14.34 -53.75
CA VAL A 280 7.29 -14.71 -52.59
C VAL A 280 8.26 -15.81 -53.03
N SER A 281 9.56 -15.51 -53.00
CA SER A 281 10.64 -16.44 -53.35
C SER A 281 11.58 -16.68 -52.18
N GLN A 282 12.26 -17.83 -52.20
CA GLN A 282 13.28 -18.19 -51.20
C GLN A 282 14.58 -17.38 -51.36
N ALA A 283 15.01 -17.10 -52.60
CA ALA A 283 16.22 -16.29 -52.88
C ALA A 283 16.15 -14.86 -52.30
N ALA A 284 14.95 -14.28 -52.18
CA ALA A 284 14.75 -12.97 -51.54
C ALA A 284 14.98 -13.00 -50.03
N ARG A 285 14.83 -14.16 -49.37
CA ARG A 285 15.18 -14.34 -47.95
C ARG A 285 16.68 -14.42 -47.75
N THR A 286 17.40 -15.20 -48.58
CA THR A 286 18.85 -15.40 -48.47
C THR A 286 19.64 -14.12 -48.75
N ALA A 287 19.20 -13.28 -49.70
CA ALA A 287 19.82 -11.99 -49.95
C ALA A 287 19.59 -11.00 -48.79
N ALA A 288 18.38 -10.96 -48.21
CA ALA A 288 18.06 -10.09 -47.07
C ALA A 288 18.79 -10.49 -45.78
N THR A 289 18.95 -11.79 -45.52
CA THR A 289 19.75 -12.30 -44.39
C THR A 289 21.25 -12.16 -44.61
N ALA A 290 21.76 -12.26 -45.85
CA ALA A 290 23.19 -12.09 -46.15
C ALA A 290 23.67 -10.63 -46.05
N THR A 291 22.83 -9.63 -46.34
CA THR A 291 23.16 -8.21 -46.07
C THR A 291 23.06 -7.81 -44.60
N ALA A 292 22.42 -8.63 -43.76
CA ALA A 292 22.30 -8.42 -42.33
C ALA A 292 23.10 -9.50 -41.58
N GLY A 293 24.42 -9.49 -41.73
CA GLY A 293 25.33 -10.18 -40.82
C GLY A 293 25.23 -9.54 -39.43
N SER A 294 24.21 -9.93 -38.66
CA SER A 294 23.99 -9.37 -37.34
C SER A 294 24.94 -10.07 -36.36
N ALA A 295 26.06 -9.43 -36.04
CA ALA A 295 27.08 -9.95 -35.12
C ALA A 295 26.62 -10.09 -33.65
N TRP A 296 25.35 -9.79 -33.34
CA TRP A 296 24.83 -9.75 -31.97
C TRP A 296 24.29 -11.10 -31.48
N TYR A 297 24.11 -12.09 -32.36
CA TYR A 297 23.56 -13.39 -32.00
C TYR A 297 24.20 -14.51 -32.82
N THR A 298 24.74 -15.52 -32.14
CA THR A 298 25.22 -16.77 -32.74
C THR A 298 24.06 -17.77 -32.66
N PRO A 299 23.51 -18.23 -33.80
CA PRO A 299 22.50 -19.28 -33.81
C PRO A 299 23.03 -20.52 -33.08
N CYS A 300 22.27 -21.06 -32.13
CA CYS A 300 22.55 -22.39 -31.58
C CYS A 300 22.11 -23.46 -32.59
N ASP A 301 22.81 -24.59 -32.65
CA ASP A 301 22.56 -25.68 -33.61
C ASP A 301 21.13 -26.27 -33.56
N ASP A 302 20.40 -26.03 -32.46
CA ASP A 302 19.01 -26.48 -32.24
C ASP A 302 17.94 -25.39 -32.49
N GLU A 303 18.32 -24.19 -32.95
CA GLU A 303 17.32 -23.21 -33.35
C GLU A 303 16.50 -23.72 -34.54
N LEU A 304 15.22 -23.34 -34.58
CA LEU A 304 14.25 -23.75 -35.58
C LEU A 304 14.65 -23.23 -36.96
N VAL A 305 15.60 -23.91 -37.61
CA VAL A 305 15.98 -23.65 -39.00
C VAL A 305 14.78 -24.08 -39.85
N VAL A 306 14.02 -23.09 -40.30
CA VAL A 306 12.92 -23.32 -41.25
C VAL A 306 13.54 -23.67 -42.61
N ASN A 307 13.92 -24.93 -42.75
CA ASN A 307 14.27 -25.54 -44.02
C ASN A 307 12.97 -25.78 -44.78
N ALA A 308 12.60 -24.85 -45.67
CA ALA A 308 11.58 -25.14 -46.66
C ALA A 308 12.06 -26.36 -47.47
N SER A 309 11.16 -27.33 -47.68
CA SER A 309 11.51 -28.66 -48.21
C SER A 309 12.10 -28.65 -49.63
N GLU A 310 12.06 -27.52 -50.36
CA GLU A 310 12.52 -27.41 -51.74
C GLU A 310 13.11 -26.01 -52.03
N SER A 311 14.30 -25.96 -52.65
CA SER A 311 15.10 -24.75 -52.92
C SER A 311 14.56 -23.82 -54.03
N GLN A 312 13.40 -24.14 -54.63
CA GLN A 312 12.83 -23.43 -55.79
C GLN A 312 11.34 -23.07 -55.64
N THR A 313 10.75 -23.15 -54.43
CA THR A 313 9.33 -22.83 -54.28
C THR A 313 9.08 -21.32 -54.43
N HIS A 314 8.40 -20.95 -55.52
CA HIS A 314 7.83 -19.63 -55.73
C HIS A 314 6.34 -19.68 -55.42
N PHE A 315 5.89 -18.84 -54.48
CA PHE A 315 4.46 -18.64 -54.24
C PHE A 315 4.02 -17.33 -54.88
N LEU A 316 2.96 -17.38 -55.67
CA LEU A 316 2.21 -16.20 -56.05
C LEU A 316 1.08 -16.01 -55.04
N VAL A 317 1.02 -14.85 -54.40
CA VAL A 317 -0.03 -14.54 -53.41
C VAL A 317 -0.86 -13.38 -53.94
N VAL A 318 -2.18 -13.58 -54.06
CA VAL A 318 -3.11 -12.51 -54.39
C VAL A 318 -3.58 -11.87 -53.08
N HIS A 319 -3.33 -10.58 -52.92
CA HIS A 319 -3.83 -9.77 -51.83
C HIS A 319 -5.13 -9.09 -52.26
N ILE A 320 -6.10 -9.07 -51.36
CA ILE A 320 -7.38 -8.38 -51.54
C ILE A 320 -7.56 -7.43 -50.37
N ASP A 321 -7.58 -6.14 -50.66
CA ASP A 321 -7.80 -5.11 -49.66
C ASP A 321 -9.31 -4.80 -49.58
N VAL A 322 -9.83 -4.78 -48.36
CA VAL A 322 -11.26 -4.60 -48.07
C VAL A 322 -11.43 -3.54 -46.99
N ASP A 323 -12.20 -2.49 -47.27
CA ASP A 323 -12.67 -1.57 -46.23
C ASP A 323 -13.79 -2.26 -45.44
N VAL A 324 -13.53 -2.51 -44.16
CA VAL A 324 -14.42 -3.26 -43.27
C VAL A 324 -15.29 -2.35 -42.39
N CYS A 325 -15.31 -1.05 -42.69
CA CYS A 325 -16.06 -0.04 -41.93
C CYS A 325 -15.74 -0.13 -40.43
N GLU A 326 -16.73 -0.42 -39.59
CA GLU A 326 -16.63 -0.44 -38.13
C GLU A 326 -16.29 -1.82 -37.55
N ALA A 327 -16.12 -2.85 -38.37
CA ALA A 327 -15.79 -4.20 -37.92
C ALA A 327 -14.27 -4.42 -37.82
N MET A 328 -13.84 -5.42 -37.04
CA MET A 328 -12.46 -5.92 -37.12
C MET A 328 -12.21 -6.53 -38.51
N GLY A 329 -13.13 -7.36 -39.01
CA GLY A 329 -13.19 -7.70 -40.43
C GLY A 329 -12.66 -9.08 -40.84
N ALA A 330 -12.17 -9.91 -39.91
CA ALA A 330 -11.61 -11.22 -40.23
C ALA A 330 -12.54 -12.11 -41.07
N ASN A 331 -13.80 -12.30 -40.62
CA ASN A 331 -14.74 -13.17 -41.32
C ASN A 331 -15.06 -12.68 -42.74
N ILE A 332 -15.29 -11.37 -42.91
CA ILE A 332 -15.68 -10.83 -44.22
C ILE A 332 -14.55 -10.91 -45.24
N VAL A 333 -13.30 -10.65 -44.85
CA VAL A 333 -12.17 -10.73 -45.77
C VAL A 333 -11.83 -12.17 -46.14
N ASN A 334 -12.06 -13.12 -45.22
CA ASN A 334 -11.96 -14.56 -45.51
C ASN A 334 -13.05 -15.00 -46.50
N THR A 335 -14.31 -14.61 -46.28
CA THR A 335 -15.41 -14.90 -47.24
C THR A 335 -15.11 -14.35 -48.63
N VAL A 336 -14.55 -13.15 -48.74
CA VAL A 336 -14.16 -12.58 -50.03
C VAL A 336 -13.02 -13.37 -50.66
N ALA A 337 -11.99 -13.75 -49.90
CA ALA A 337 -10.90 -14.57 -50.42
C ALA A 337 -11.39 -15.95 -50.89
N GLU A 338 -12.20 -16.64 -50.08
CA GLU A 338 -12.79 -17.94 -50.40
C GLU A 338 -13.65 -17.87 -51.67
N GLY A 339 -14.56 -16.89 -51.74
CA GLY A 339 -15.45 -16.73 -52.88
C GLY A 339 -14.76 -16.33 -54.18
N LEU A 340 -13.65 -15.60 -54.14
CA LEU A 340 -12.87 -15.24 -55.33
C LEU A 340 -11.92 -16.36 -55.80
N SER A 341 -11.64 -17.35 -54.95
CA SER A 341 -10.57 -18.31 -55.19
C SER A 341 -10.75 -19.15 -56.45
N GLU A 342 -11.99 -19.51 -56.78
CA GLU A 342 -12.28 -20.30 -57.98
C GLU A 342 -11.99 -19.50 -59.26
N GLU A 343 -12.45 -18.26 -59.33
CA GLU A 343 -12.22 -17.38 -60.47
C GLU A 343 -10.74 -17.01 -60.61
N VAL A 344 -10.07 -16.72 -59.49
CA VAL A 344 -8.61 -16.49 -59.47
C VAL A 344 -7.86 -17.72 -59.98
N SER A 345 -8.22 -18.92 -59.52
CA SER A 345 -7.60 -20.18 -59.96
C SER A 345 -7.78 -20.43 -61.46
N LYS A 346 -8.98 -20.16 -62.00
CA LYS A 346 -9.26 -20.29 -63.45
C LYS A 346 -8.43 -19.30 -64.27
N LEU A 347 -8.36 -18.04 -63.84
CA LEU A 347 -7.62 -16.99 -64.55
C LEU A 347 -6.11 -17.26 -64.60
N THR A 348 -5.54 -17.78 -63.50
CA THR A 348 -4.09 -18.00 -63.40
C THR A 348 -3.66 -19.42 -63.71
N ARG A 349 -4.60 -20.32 -64.05
CA ARG A 349 -4.36 -21.78 -64.21
C ARG A 349 -3.57 -22.37 -63.04
N SER A 350 -3.85 -21.87 -61.83
CA SER A 350 -3.15 -22.26 -60.61
C SER A 350 -4.12 -22.87 -59.61
N ARG A 351 -3.63 -23.62 -58.63
CA ARG A 351 -4.45 -24.12 -57.53
C ARG A 351 -4.49 -23.11 -56.38
N ALA A 352 -5.68 -22.71 -55.94
CA ALA A 352 -5.82 -21.96 -54.69
C ALA A 352 -5.46 -22.83 -53.45
N GLY A 353 -4.57 -22.30 -52.61
CA GLY A 353 -4.18 -22.86 -51.32
C GLY A 353 -4.88 -22.15 -50.16
N LEU A 354 -4.09 -21.52 -49.28
CA LEU A 354 -4.60 -20.74 -48.16
C LEU A 354 -5.41 -19.52 -48.62
N ARG A 355 -6.52 -19.25 -47.91
CA ARG A 355 -7.49 -18.17 -48.16
C ARG A 355 -7.82 -17.52 -46.82
N ILE A 356 -6.99 -16.59 -46.41
CA ILE A 356 -6.99 -16.14 -45.02
C ILE A 356 -6.56 -14.69 -44.91
N LEU A 357 -7.09 -13.96 -43.92
CA LEU A 357 -6.60 -12.64 -43.56
C LEU A 357 -5.10 -12.65 -43.21
N THR A 358 -4.45 -11.51 -43.38
CA THR A 358 -3.20 -11.23 -42.68
C THR A 358 -3.48 -10.32 -41.48
N ASN A 359 -2.93 -10.66 -40.31
CA ASN A 359 -2.99 -9.78 -39.14
C ASN A 359 -2.08 -8.56 -39.30
N LEU A 360 -1.06 -8.62 -40.17
CA LEU A 360 -0.18 -7.50 -40.49
C LEU A 360 -0.90 -6.48 -41.41
N CYS A 361 -1.82 -5.72 -40.82
CA CYS A 361 -2.67 -4.79 -41.54
C CYS A 361 -1.97 -3.44 -41.74
N MET A 362 -1.01 -3.40 -42.67
CA MET A 362 -0.22 -2.19 -42.91
C MET A 362 -1.07 -0.98 -43.31
N GLN A 363 -2.26 -1.17 -43.89
CA GLN A 363 -3.14 -0.07 -44.27
C GLN A 363 -4.11 0.34 -43.14
N ARG A 364 -3.97 -0.26 -41.94
CA ARG A 364 -4.77 0.01 -40.74
C ARG A 364 -3.87 0.30 -39.55
N ARG A 365 -3.13 1.40 -39.65
CA ARG A 365 -2.25 1.91 -38.60
C ARG A 365 -2.89 3.07 -37.87
N ALA A 366 -2.62 3.12 -36.57
CA ALA A 366 -2.90 4.26 -35.74
C ALA A 366 -1.58 4.85 -35.24
N ARG A 367 -1.52 6.17 -35.19
CA ARG A 367 -0.41 6.93 -34.66
C ARG A 367 -0.90 7.82 -33.53
N SER A 368 -0.13 7.91 -32.45
CA SER A 368 -0.29 8.91 -31.39
C SER A 368 1.01 9.65 -31.14
N VAL A 369 0.88 10.93 -30.79
CA VAL A 369 1.98 11.85 -30.49
C VAL A 369 1.60 12.71 -29.29
N PHE A 370 2.56 13.05 -28.45
CA PHE A 370 2.43 14.12 -27.46
C PHE A 370 3.69 15.01 -27.47
N GLU A 371 3.58 16.22 -26.93
CA GLU A 371 4.71 17.13 -26.68
C GLU A 371 4.66 17.60 -25.22
N ILE A 372 5.77 17.56 -24.49
CA ILE A 372 5.86 18.10 -23.12
C ILE A 372 6.99 19.14 -23.07
N PRO A 373 6.73 20.39 -22.68
CA PRO A 373 7.77 21.38 -22.42
C PRO A 373 8.80 20.87 -21.41
N LEU A 374 10.09 21.02 -21.72
CA LEU A 374 11.15 20.47 -20.87
C LEU A 374 11.09 21.03 -19.45
N GLN A 375 10.74 22.30 -19.27
CA GLN A 375 10.61 22.91 -17.94
C GLN A 375 9.53 22.23 -17.07
N LYS A 376 8.51 21.63 -17.68
CA LYS A 376 7.40 20.95 -17.00
C LYS A 376 7.62 19.43 -16.86
N LEU A 377 8.74 18.91 -17.34
CA LEU A 377 9.05 17.48 -17.31
C LEU A 377 9.74 17.03 -16.00
N GLY A 378 10.17 17.98 -15.16
CA GLY A 378 10.88 17.70 -13.91
C GLY A 378 10.15 16.69 -13.02
N TRP A 379 10.90 15.76 -12.44
CA TRP A 379 10.31 14.65 -11.69
C TRP A 379 11.21 14.19 -10.52
N LYS A 380 10.62 14.10 -9.32
CA LYS A 380 11.28 13.61 -8.10
C LYS A 380 12.65 14.25 -7.81
N GLY A 381 12.73 15.57 -7.97
CA GLY A 381 13.94 16.35 -7.70
C GLY A 381 14.99 16.34 -8.83
N VAL A 382 14.69 15.73 -9.97
CA VAL A 382 15.51 15.83 -11.19
C VAL A 382 14.91 16.85 -12.14
N ASP A 383 15.77 17.72 -12.69
CA ASP A 383 15.39 18.76 -13.64
C ASP A 383 14.82 18.16 -14.93
N GLY A 384 13.93 18.90 -15.59
CA GLY A 384 13.25 18.42 -16.78
C GLY A 384 14.16 18.19 -17.99
N GLU A 385 15.26 18.95 -18.15
CA GLU A 385 16.26 18.72 -19.21
C GLU A 385 16.99 17.38 -18.99
N ASP A 386 17.35 17.10 -17.75
CA ASP A 386 17.99 15.84 -17.37
C ASP A 386 17.03 14.65 -17.54
N VAL A 387 15.76 14.82 -17.15
CA VAL A 387 14.74 13.78 -17.37
C VAL A 387 14.58 13.49 -18.87
N ALA A 388 14.52 14.52 -19.71
CA ALA A 388 14.42 14.33 -21.16
C ALA A 388 15.64 13.60 -21.73
N SER A 389 16.84 14.02 -21.34
CA SER A 389 18.09 13.40 -21.79
C SER A 389 18.14 11.91 -21.45
N ARG A 390 17.77 11.54 -20.22
CA ARG A 390 17.72 10.13 -19.81
C ARG A 390 16.60 9.33 -20.48
N VAL A 391 15.47 9.96 -20.81
CA VAL A 391 14.41 9.32 -21.61
C VAL A 391 14.92 9.01 -23.01
N ILE A 392 15.68 9.92 -23.63
CA ILE A 392 16.32 9.71 -24.94
C ILE A 392 17.36 8.59 -24.86
N GLU A 393 18.20 8.55 -23.83
CA GLU A 393 19.16 7.45 -23.62
C GLU A 393 18.45 6.08 -23.52
N ALA A 394 17.40 5.99 -22.72
CA ALA A 394 16.63 4.76 -22.55
C ALA A 394 15.91 4.34 -23.85
N TYR A 395 15.42 5.31 -24.63
CA TYR A 395 14.88 5.07 -25.97
C TYR A 395 15.95 4.55 -26.93
N ASN A 396 17.11 5.21 -27.00
CA ASN A 396 18.20 4.82 -27.89
C ASN A 396 18.69 3.40 -27.58
N PHE A 397 18.77 3.03 -26.30
CA PHE A 397 19.07 1.66 -25.90
C PHE A 397 18.03 0.67 -26.45
N ALA A 398 16.74 0.96 -26.29
CA ALA A 398 15.67 0.13 -26.85
C ALA A 398 15.59 0.16 -28.40
N ALA A 399 16.14 1.18 -29.05
CA ALA A 399 16.16 1.28 -30.50
C ALA A 399 17.25 0.41 -31.14
N ILE A 400 18.38 0.23 -30.44
CA ILE A 400 19.58 -0.45 -30.96
C ILE A 400 19.62 -1.92 -30.51
N ASP A 401 19.21 -2.22 -29.27
CA ASP A 401 19.30 -3.56 -28.69
C ASP A 401 17.94 -4.29 -28.68
N PRO A 402 17.78 -5.42 -29.41
CA PRO A 402 16.57 -6.23 -29.38
C PRO A 402 16.16 -6.72 -27.99
N TYR A 403 17.10 -7.02 -27.09
CA TYR A 403 16.76 -7.48 -25.73
C TYR A 403 15.99 -6.39 -24.98
N ARG A 404 16.49 -5.15 -25.03
CA ARG A 404 15.77 -4.02 -24.45
C ARG A 404 14.50 -3.68 -25.21
N ALA A 405 14.52 -3.74 -26.55
CA ALA A 405 13.36 -3.47 -27.39
C ALA A 405 12.15 -4.34 -27.02
N VAL A 406 12.38 -5.63 -26.73
CA VAL A 406 11.31 -6.57 -26.32
C VAL A 406 10.65 -6.08 -25.04
N THR A 407 11.42 -5.73 -24.01
CA THR A 407 10.86 -5.21 -22.75
C THR A 407 10.19 -3.84 -22.93
N ASN A 408 10.76 -2.96 -23.77
CA ASN A 408 10.18 -1.66 -24.08
C ASN A 408 8.79 -1.81 -24.74
N ASN A 409 8.68 -2.71 -25.71
CA ASN A 409 7.44 -2.97 -26.43
C ASN A 409 6.44 -3.73 -25.54
N LYS A 410 6.86 -4.67 -24.70
CA LYS A 410 6.01 -5.26 -23.65
C LYS A 410 5.36 -4.18 -22.79
N GLY A 411 6.12 -3.16 -22.40
CA GLY A 411 5.59 -2.00 -21.66
C GLY A 411 4.52 -1.21 -22.41
N ILE A 412 4.62 -1.09 -23.74
CA ILE A 412 3.55 -0.53 -24.58
C ILE A 412 2.32 -1.44 -24.53
N MET A 413 2.53 -2.75 -24.69
CA MET A 413 1.46 -3.73 -24.79
C MET A 413 0.68 -3.90 -23.48
N ASN A 414 1.30 -3.71 -22.31
CA ASN A 414 0.59 -3.60 -21.03
C ASN A 414 -0.60 -2.61 -21.07
N GLY A 415 -0.44 -1.48 -21.76
CA GLY A 415 -1.49 -0.50 -21.93
C GLY A 415 -2.46 -0.86 -23.05
N VAL A 416 -1.93 -1.28 -24.21
CA VAL A 416 -2.71 -1.62 -25.40
C VAL A 416 -3.66 -2.79 -25.12
N ASP A 417 -3.14 -3.88 -24.56
CA ASP A 417 -3.90 -5.10 -24.29
C ASP A 417 -4.93 -4.87 -23.20
N ALA A 418 -4.60 -4.09 -22.17
CA ALA A 418 -5.55 -3.75 -21.11
C ALA A 418 -6.80 -3.07 -21.68
N VAL A 419 -6.65 -2.17 -22.65
CA VAL A 419 -7.78 -1.52 -23.32
C VAL A 419 -8.46 -2.48 -24.30
N ALA A 420 -7.69 -3.28 -25.05
CA ALA A 420 -8.22 -4.26 -25.99
C ALA A 420 -9.15 -5.27 -25.28
N VAL A 421 -8.71 -5.85 -24.16
CA VAL A 421 -9.50 -6.77 -23.32
C VAL A 421 -10.74 -6.07 -22.78
N ALA A 422 -10.59 -4.86 -22.22
CA ALA A 422 -11.72 -4.11 -21.64
C ALA A 422 -12.77 -3.69 -22.67
N THR A 423 -12.42 -3.65 -23.95
CA THR A 423 -13.29 -3.22 -25.06
C THR A 423 -13.66 -4.37 -26.00
N GLY A 424 -13.35 -5.62 -25.65
CA GLY A 424 -13.75 -6.82 -26.38
C GLY A 424 -13.05 -7.04 -27.72
N GLN A 425 -11.81 -6.55 -27.85
CA GLN A 425 -10.99 -6.69 -29.04
C GLN A 425 -10.10 -7.94 -28.95
N ASP A 426 -9.71 -8.47 -30.11
CA ASP A 426 -8.71 -9.55 -30.16
C ASP A 426 -7.31 -8.99 -29.96
N TRP A 427 -6.79 -9.09 -28.73
CA TRP A 427 -5.46 -8.59 -28.40
C TRP A 427 -4.34 -9.40 -29.08
N ARG A 428 -4.56 -10.67 -29.43
CA ARG A 428 -3.55 -11.50 -30.12
C ARG A 428 -3.31 -11.00 -31.54
N ALA A 429 -4.38 -10.57 -32.21
CA ALA A 429 -4.28 -9.96 -33.54
C ALA A 429 -3.49 -8.63 -33.49
N ILE A 430 -3.68 -7.83 -32.44
CA ILE A 430 -2.94 -6.58 -32.24
C ILE A 430 -1.47 -6.87 -31.92
N GLU A 431 -1.19 -7.76 -30.96
CA GLU A 431 0.16 -8.15 -30.52
C GLU A 431 1.02 -8.69 -31.67
N SER A 432 0.50 -9.67 -32.41
CA SER A 432 1.23 -10.27 -33.53
C SER A 432 1.58 -9.24 -34.61
N ALA A 433 0.67 -8.31 -34.90
CA ALA A 433 0.91 -7.25 -35.86
C ALA A 433 1.90 -6.19 -35.33
N ALA A 434 1.80 -5.82 -34.05
CA ALA A 434 2.69 -4.86 -33.40
C ALA A 434 4.14 -5.36 -33.40
N HIS A 435 4.36 -6.59 -32.93
CA HIS A 435 5.69 -7.18 -32.86
C HIS A 435 6.30 -7.46 -34.25
N CYS A 436 5.49 -7.84 -35.25
CA CYS A 436 5.97 -7.93 -36.63
C CYS A 436 6.30 -6.55 -37.22
N TYR A 437 5.49 -5.53 -36.92
CA TYR A 437 5.78 -4.15 -37.35
C TYR A 437 7.06 -3.59 -36.72
N ALA A 438 7.38 -4.00 -35.49
CA ALA A 438 8.63 -3.65 -34.81
C ALA A 438 9.89 -4.19 -35.50
N SER A 439 9.79 -5.23 -36.33
CA SER A 439 10.91 -5.81 -37.10
C SER A 439 10.93 -5.44 -38.59
N ARG A 440 10.05 -4.52 -39.03
CA ARG A 440 9.88 -4.14 -40.45
C ARG A 440 11.14 -3.63 -41.16
N SER A 441 12.13 -3.14 -40.41
CA SER A 441 13.42 -2.66 -40.94
C SER A 441 14.49 -3.74 -41.02
N GLY A 442 14.17 -5.00 -40.71
CA GLY A 442 15.10 -6.13 -40.72
C GLY A 442 15.67 -6.51 -39.35
N GLN A 443 15.55 -5.63 -38.35
CA GLN A 443 15.88 -5.91 -36.95
C GLN A 443 14.72 -5.46 -36.05
N TYR A 444 14.44 -6.24 -35.02
CA TYR A 444 13.42 -5.91 -34.02
C TYR A 444 13.86 -4.71 -33.17
N THR A 445 13.05 -3.64 -33.15
CA THR A 445 13.38 -2.36 -32.49
C THR A 445 12.19 -1.78 -31.70
N SER A 446 12.39 -0.65 -31.02
CA SER A 446 11.33 0.07 -30.31
C SER A 446 10.20 0.52 -31.24
N LEU A 447 8.94 0.28 -30.84
CA LEU A 447 7.75 0.81 -31.53
C LEU A 447 7.57 2.32 -31.28
N SER A 448 7.93 2.80 -30.09
CA SER A 448 7.89 4.21 -29.73
C SER A 448 9.16 4.94 -30.16
N ARG A 449 9.05 6.24 -30.38
CA ARG A 449 10.16 7.16 -30.66
C ARG A 449 10.08 8.37 -29.75
N TYR A 450 11.23 8.79 -29.23
CA TYR A 450 11.38 10.02 -28.45
C TYR A 450 12.40 10.93 -29.11
N GLU A 451 12.09 12.22 -29.17
CA GLU A 451 12.99 13.24 -29.68
C GLU A 451 12.82 14.53 -28.87
N ILE A 452 13.89 15.33 -28.79
CA ILE A 452 13.83 16.68 -28.26
C ILE A 452 13.76 17.63 -29.45
N GLY A 453 12.77 18.50 -29.48
CA GLY A 453 12.56 19.44 -30.56
C GLY A 453 11.96 20.75 -30.08
N LEU A 454 11.55 21.59 -31.04
CA LEU A 454 10.78 22.80 -30.77
C LEU A 454 9.27 22.49 -30.87
N ALA A 455 8.48 23.15 -30.04
CA ALA A 455 7.03 23.03 -30.01
C ALA A 455 6.40 23.37 -31.37
N ARG A 456 5.37 22.62 -31.76
CA ARG A 456 4.67 22.80 -33.07
C ARG A 456 3.82 24.06 -33.15
N ASP A 457 3.54 24.70 -32.01
CA ASP A 457 2.77 25.94 -31.92
C ASP A 457 3.56 27.18 -32.40
N GLY A 458 4.84 27.03 -32.73
CA GLY A 458 5.71 28.12 -33.16
C GLY A 458 6.25 28.98 -32.02
N SER A 459 6.03 28.61 -30.75
CA SER A 459 6.49 29.35 -29.57
C SER A 459 8.01 29.34 -29.39
N GLY A 460 8.73 28.43 -30.07
CA GLY A 460 10.17 28.22 -29.88
C GLY A 460 10.52 27.50 -28.57
N THR A 461 9.52 26.99 -27.84
CA THR A 461 9.74 26.24 -26.60
C THR A 461 10.35 24.87 -26.89
N ARG A 462 11.40 24.48 -26.15
CA ARG A 462 11.95 23.11 -26.23
C ARG A 462 11.00 22.11 -25.58
N VAL A 463 10.69 21.04 -26.30
CA VAL A 463 9.75 19.99 -25.88
C VAL A 463 10.36 18.61 -26.08
N LEU A 464 9.99 17.68 -25.20
CA LEU A 464 10.13 16.25 -25.45
C LEU A 464 8.90 15.78 -26.23
N ARG A 465 9.13 15.24 -27.43
CA ARG A 465 8.08 14.65 -28.26
C ARG A 465 8.16 13.14 -28.19
N GLY A 466 7.07 12.50 -27.74
CA GLY A 466 6.89 11.06 -27.82
C GLY A 466 5.95 10.71 -28.96
N SER A 467 6.25 9.64 -29.71
CA SER A 467 5.34 9.12 -30.74
C SER A 467 5.33 7.59 -30.79
N LEU A 468 4.18 7.04 -31.17
CA LEU A 468 3.97 5.60 -31.37
C LEU A 468 3.09 5.41 -32.61
N GLU A 469 3.51 4.52 -33.51
CA GLU A 469 2.71 4.08 -34.67
C GLU A 469 2.76 2.56 -34.76
N MET A 470 1.59 1.93 -34.90
CA MET A 470 1.49 0.48 -35.07
C MET A 470 0.18 0.09 -35.77
N PRO A 471 0.12 -1.10 -36.41
CA PRO A 471 -1.13 -1.67 -36.89
C PRO A 471 -2.08 -1.97 -35.72
N ILE A 472 -3.34 -1.52 -35.82
CA ILE A 472 -4.37 -1.77 -34.79
C ILE A 472 -5.68 -2.16 -35.48
N ALA A 473 -5.92 -3.46 -35.58
CA ALA A 473 -7.13 -4.03 -36.18
C ALA A 473 -8.23 -4.21 -35.12
N VAL A 474 -9.03 -3.18 -34.89
CA VAL A 474 -10.13 -3.16 -33.91
C VAL A 474 -11.48 -2.82 -34.53
N GLY A 475 -12.57 -3.29 -33.92
CA GLY A 475 -13.93 -2.99 -34.34
C GLY A 475 -14.78 -2.35 -33.24
N SER A 476 -15.67 -1.43 -33.62
CA SER A 476 -16.76 -0.94 -32.76
C SER A 476 -18.04 -1.76 -32.93
N LYS A 477 -18.05 -2.70 -33.90
CA LYS A 477 -19.17 -3.62 -34.20
C LYS A 477 -18.66 -5.05 -34.47
N GLY A 478 -19.50 -6.04 -34.17
CA GLY A 478 -19.25 -7.47 -34.44
C GLY A 478 -18.45 -8.18 -33.34
N GLY A 479 -18.24 -9.49 -33.48
CA GLY A 479 -17.52 -10.29 -32.49
C GLY A 479 -18.18 -10.31 -31.11
N ALA A 480 -17.36 -10.36 -30.05
CA ALA A 480 -17.82 -10.46 -28.66
C ALA A 480 -18.55 -9.20 -28.14
N LEU A 481 -18.42 -8.06 -28.83
CA LEU A 481 -19.02 -6.77 -28.46
C LEU A 481 -20.54 -6.81 -28.30
N MET A 482 -21.23 -7.65 -29.09
CA MET A 482 -22.69 -7.80 -29.04
C MET A 482 -23.15 -8.90 -28.07
N THR A 483 -22.23 -9.78 -27.66
CA THR A 483 -22.54 -10.98 -26.89
C THR A 483 -22.29 -10.76 -25.40
N HIS A 484 -21.24 -10.02 -25.03
CA HIS A 484 -20.92 -9.72 -23.64
C HIS A 484 -21.48 -8.34 -23.22
N PRO A 485 -22.40 -8.30 -22.24
CA PRO A 485 -23.07 -7.04 -21.84
C PRO A 485 -22.10 -6.00 -21.25
N GLY A 486 -21.00 -6.44 -20.63
CA GLY A 486 -19.97 -5.57 -20.04
C GLY A 486 -19.33 -4.62 -21.06
N TYR A 487 -19.16 -5.03 -22.32
CA TYR A 487 -18.55 -4.18 -23.34
C TYR A 487 -19.44 -3.00 -23.75
N THR A 488 -20.76 -3.09 -23.59
CA THR A 488 -21.65 -1.95 -23.81
C THR A 488 -21.35 -0.83 -22.81
N ALA A 489 -21.06 -1.19 -21.56
CA ALA A 489 -20.73 -0.23 -20.51
C ALA A 489 -19.34 0.40 -20.73
N THR A 490 -18.32 -0.40 -21.05
CA THR A 490 -16.96 0.14 -21.29
C THR A 490 -16.90 1.03 -22.53
N HIS A 491 -17.61 0.68 -23.61
CA HIS A 491 -17.76 1.56 -24.78
C HIS A 491 -18.55 2.84 -24.44
N ALA A 492 -19.55 2.78 -23.55
CA ALA A 492 -20.25 3.98 -23.09
C ALA A 492 -19.33 4.92 -22.29
N ILE A 493 -18.45 4.38 -21.44
CA ILE A 493 -17.43 5.16 -20.71
C ILE A 493 -16.48 5.87 -21.70
N LEU A 494 -16.11 5.18 -22.79
CA LEU A 494 -15.33 5.73 -23.91
C LEU A 494 -16.13 6.66 -24.85
N GLN A 495 -17.38 6.97 -24.53
CA GLN A 495 -18.28 7.81 -25.34
C GLN A 495 -18.59 7.23 -26.74
N GLN A 496 -18.73 5.90 -26.85
CA GLN A 496 -19.14 5.18 -28.06
C GLN A 496 -18.23 5.49 -29.28
N PRO A 497 -16.91 5.16 -29.20
CA PRO A 497 -15.95 5.50 -30.25
C PRO A 497 -16.20 4.69 -31.53
N THR A 498 -15.91 5.29 -32.69
CA THR A 498 -15.75 4.55 -33.94
C THR A 498 -14.47 3.71 -33.91
N ALA A 499 -14.31 2.74 -34.80
CA ALA A 499 -13.11 1.89 -34.88
C ALA A 499 -11.81 2.72 -35.00
N ARG A 500 -11.86 3.83 -35.74
CA ARG A 500 -10.72 4.77 -35.88
C ARG A 500 -10.41 5.48 -34.57
N ILE A 501 -11.42 6.04 -33.90
CA ILE A 501 -11.24 6.71 -32.60
C ILE A 501 -10.73 5.71 -31.56
N LEU A 502 -11.30 4.50 -31.52
CA LEU A 502 -10.85 3.45 -30.61
C LEU A 502 -9.39 3.08 -30.84
N SER A 503 -8.97 2.92 -32.11
CA SER A 503 -7.55 2.67 -32.43
C SER A 503 -6.63 3.80 -31.96
N GLY A 504 -7.06 5.06 -32.11
CA GLY A 504 -6.36 6.25 -31.59
C GLY A 504 -6.24 6.27 -30.06
N ILE A 505 -7.30 5.87 -29.36
CA ILE A 505 -7.30 5.72 -27.90
C ILE A 505 -6.30 4.65 -27.46
N ILE A 506 -6.37 3.45 -28.07
CA ILE A 506 -5.50 2.32 -27.74
C ILE A 506 -4.02 2.68 -27.93
N VAL A 507 -3.65 3.26 -29.07
CA VAL A 507 -2.25 3.66 -29.31
C VAL A 507 -1.79 4.78 -28.38
N SER A 508 -2.68 5.70 -27.99
CA SER A 508 -2.35 6.77 -27.03
C SER A 508 -2.09 6.21 -25.63
N VAL A 509 -2.86 5.21 -25.21
CA VAL A 509 -2.65 4.51 -23.93
C VAL A 509 -1.34 3.74 -23.96
N GLY A 510 -1.02 3.05 -25.06
CA GLY A 510 0.27 2.40 -25.25
C GLY A 510 1.46 3.37 -25.16
N LEU A 511 1.34 4.55 -25.78
CA LEU A 511 2.36 5.60 -25.69
C LEU A 511 2.49 6.17 -24.27
N ALA A 512 1.36 6.44 -23.59
CA ALA A 512 1.36 6.88 -22.20
C ALA A 512 2.04 5.86 -21.27
N GLN A 513 1.75 4.57 -21.47
CA GLN A 513 2.31 3.48 -20.69
C GLN A 513 3.82 3.36 -20.88
N ASN A 514 4.28 3.45 -22.12
CA ASN A 514 5.69 3.47 -22.43
C ASN A 514 6.41 4.67 -21.82
N PHE A 515 5.84 5.87 -21.93
CA PHE A 515 6.42 7.06 -21.34
C PHE A 515 6.52 6.96 -19.81
N ALA A 516 5.48 6.45 -19.14
CA ALA A 516 5.52 6.22 -17.70
C ALA A 516 6.66 5.27 -17.30
N ALA A 517 6.82 4.17 -18.03
CA ALA A 517 7.86 3.17 -17.77
C ALA A 517 9.27 3.72 -18.01
N VAL A 518 9.49 4.37 -19.16
CA VAL A 518 10.80 4.93 -19.52
C VAL A 518 11.20 6.03 -18.54
N ARG A 519 10.27 6.94 -18.19
CA ARG A 519 10.50 7.99 -17.18
C ARG A 519 10.82 7.40 -15.79
N ALA A 520 10.12 6.33 -15.38
CA ALA A 520 10.36 5.67 -14.11
C ALA A 520 11.76 5.04 -14.01
N ILE A 521 12.17 4.32 -15.05
CA ILE A 521 13.48 3.66 -15.14
C ILE A 521 14.60 4.69 -15.18
N ALA A 522 14.43 5.77 -15.94
CA ALA A 522 15.42 6.84 -16.10
C ALA A 522 15.76 7.59 -14.80
N VAL A 523 14.84 7.69 -13.84
CA VAL A 523 15.01 8.57 -12.68
C VAL A 523 15.11 7.81 -11.34
N THR A 524 14.21 6.88 -11.03
CA THR A 524 14.16 6.27 -9.69
C THR A 524 14.25 4.74 -9.63
N GLY A 525 14.14 4.07 -10.78
CA GLY A 525 13.86 2.63 -10.83
C GLY A 525 12.42 2.31 -10.46
N ILE A 526 11.91 1.17 -10.94
CA ILE A 526 10.48 0.78 -10.83
C ILE A 526 10.10 0.33 -9.41
N GLN A 527 11.03 -0.29 -8.68
CA GLN A 527 10.76 -1.01 -7.44
C GLN A 527 10.13 -0.13 -6.33
N LYS A 528 10.60 1.11 -6.15
CA LYS A 528 10.12 1.99 -5.06
C LYS A 528 8.62 2.35 -5.15
N GLY A 529 8.04 2.39 -6.35
CA GLY A 529 6.60 2.66 -6.54
C GLY A 529 5.73 1.39 -6.43
N HIS A 530 6.32 0.22 -6.72
CA HIS A 530 5.61 -1.06 -6.78
C HIS A 530 5.34 -1.66 -5.40
N MET A 531 6.12 -1.29 -4.38
CA MET A 531 6.03 -1.87 -3.03
C MET A 531 4.68 -1.63 -2.36
N ALA A 532 4.03 -0.47 -2.58
CA ALA A 532 2.73 -0.19 -1.97
C ALA A 532 1.60 -1.09 -2.53
N LEU A 533 1.60 -1.35 -3.85
CA LEU A 533 0.59 -2.20 -4.46
C LEU A 533 0.89 -3.69 -4.22
N HIS A 534 2.17 -4.05 -4.17
CA HIS A 534 2.60 -5.38 -3.76
C HIS A 534 2.17 -5.69 -2.31
N ALA A 535 2.41 -4.75 -1.38
CA ALA A 535 1.91 -4.84 -0.01
C ALA A 535 0.39 -5.02 0.03
N ARG A 536 -0.35 -4.34 -0.85
CA ARG A 536 -1.81 -4.51 -0.96
C ARG A 536 -2.23 -5.91 -1.37
N ASN A 537 -1.53 -6.49 -2.34
CA ASN A 537 -1.82 -7.86 -2.77
C ASN A 537 -1.49 -8.87 -1.66
N ILE A 538 -0.39 -8.67 -0.93
CA ILE A 538 -0.04 -9.51 0.22
C ILE A 538 -1.07 -9.38 1.35
N ALA A 539 -1.56 -8.17 1.64
CA ALA A 539 -2.62 -7.96 2.63
C ALA A 539 -3.91 -8.72 2.26
N VAL A 540 -4.34 -8.64 1.00
CA VAL A 540 -5.52 -9.38 0.51
C VAL A 540 -5.27 -10.90 0.56
N ALA A 541 -4.09 -11.37 0.15
CA ALA A 541 -3.73 -12.79 0.22
C ALA A 541 -3.67 -13.32 1.66
N ALA A 542 -3.32 -12.47 2.63
CA ALA A 542 -3.35 -12.80 4.04
C ALA A 542 -4.77 -12.86 4.64
N GLY A 543 -5.80 -12.50 3.87
CA GLY A 543 -7.20 -12.50 4.30
C GLY A 543 -7.66 -11.19 4.94
N ALA A 544 -6.95 -10.07 4.70
CA ALA A 544 -7.36 -8.77 5.24
C ALA A 544 -8.73 -8.33 4.65
N PRO A 545 -9.71 -7.94 5.50
CA PRO A 545 -10.95 -7.30 5.06
C PRO A 545 -10.66 -6.03 4.26
N SER A 546 -11.52 -5.68 3.30
CA SER A 546 -11.28 -4.54 2.39
C SER A 546 -11.01 -3.20 3.10
N GLU A 547 -11.57 -3.03 4.30
CA GLU A 547 -11.41 -1.85 5.15
C GLU A 547 -10.01 -1.78 5.78
N LEU A 548 -9.46 -2.93 6.22
CA LEU A 548 -8.16 -3.03 6.89
C LEU A 548 -6.97 -3.12 5.92
N VAL A 549 -7.21 -3.37 4.63
CA VAL A 549 -6.14 -3.55 3.63
C VAL A 549 -5.17 -2.37 3.61
N ALA A 550 -5.66 -1.12 3.69
CA ALA A 550 -4.80 0.07 3.70
C ALA A 550 -3.91 0.13 4.95
N GLU A 551 -4.43 -0.31 6.09
CA GLU A 551 -3.74 -0.32 7.37
C GLU A 551 -2.66 -1.38 7.40
N VAL A 552 -3.01 -2.60 6.98
CA VAL A 552 -2.08 -3.74 6.86
C VAL A 552 -0.93 -3.39 5.93
N CYS A 553 -1.20 -2.69 4.81
CA CYS A 553 -0.15 -2.19 3.92
C CYS A 553 0.78 -1.21 4.62
N SER A 554 0.22 -0.24 5.34
CA SER A 554 0.98 0.78 6.03
C SER A 554 1.86 0.17 7.12
N TYR A 555 1.32 -0.80 7.87
CA TYR A 555 2.05 -1.59 8.85
C TYR A 555 3.23 -2.34 8.21
N MET A 556 3.00 -3.09 7.13
CA MET A 556 4.07 -3.83 6.43
C MET A 556 5.16 -2.91 5.87
N LEU A 557 4.77 -1.74 5.33
CA LEU A 557 5.71 -0.75 4.80
C LEU A 557 6.55 -0.10 5.91
N LEU A 558 5.93 0.25 7.04
CA LEU A 558 6.61 0.82 8.22
C LEU A 558 7.57 -0.20 8.84
N ARG A 559 7.14 -1.46 8.98
CA ARG A 559 7.96 -2.59 9.45
C ARG A 559 9.07 -2.96 8.46
N LYS A 560 8.98 -2.52 7.20
CA LYS A 560 9.82 -2.97 6.08
C LYS A 560 9.79 -4.48 5.86
N ALA A 561 8.70 -5.13 6.25
CA ALA A 561 8.46 -6.56 6.07
C ALA A 561 7.14 -6.74 5.30
N ILE A 562 7.24 -6.94 3.99
CA ILE A 562 6.09 -7.17 3.10
C ILE A 562 5.95 -8.67 2.85
N ASN A 563 5.35 -9.38 3.79
CA ASN A 563 5.08 -10.81 3.71
C ASN A 563 3.75 -11.16 4.40
N VAL A 564 3.27 -12.38 4.17
CA VAL A 564 1.96 -12.82 4.67
C VAL A 564 1.95 -12.91 6.19
N GLU A 565 3.07 -13.28 6.80
CA GLU A 565 3.26 -13.38 8.25
C GLU A 565 3.05 -12.02 8.93
N ALA A 566 3.71 -10.97 8.44
CA ALA A 566 3.55 -9.61 8.95
C ALA A 566 2.10 -9.11 8.81
N ALA A 567 1.44 -9.41 7.69
CA ALA A 567 0.03 -9.08 7.52
C ALA A 567 -0.86 -9.80 8.55
N LYS A 568 -0.63 -11.10 8.80
CA LYS A 568 -1.37 -11.88 9.80
C LYS A 568 -1.13 -11.40 11.23
N GLU A 569 0.10 -11.02 11.56
CA GLU A 569 0.42 -10.45 12.88
C GLU A 569 -0.37 -9.16 13.14
N TYR A 570 -0.52 -8.28 12.13
CA TYR A 570 -1.36 -7.09 12.25
C TYR A 570 -2.82 -7.47 12.48
N LEU A 571 -3.36 -8.38 11.65
CA LEU A 571 -4.75 -8.81 11.76
C LEU A 571 -5.05 -9.45 13.12
N HIS A 572 -4.12 -10.23 13.66
CA HIS A 572 -4.25 -10.82 15.00
C HIS A 572 -4.24 -9.75 16.09
N ALA A 573 -3.29 -8.81 16.05
CA ALA A 573 -3.24 -7.71 17.01
C ALA A 573 -4.49 -6.83 16.95
N HIS A 574 -4.98 -6.55 15.75
CA HIS A 574 -6.23 -5.82 15.54
C HIS A 574 -7.45 -6.61 16.06
N ALA A 575 -7.50 -7.93 15.88
CA ALA A 575 -8.60 -8.75 16.38
C ALA A 575 -8.66 -8.73 17.91
N VAL A 576 -7.53 -8.91 18.59
CA VAL A 576 -7.45 -8.81 20.06
C VAL A 576 -7.87 -7.41 20.54
N PHE A 577 -7.41 -6.36 19.85
CA PHE A 577 -7.82 -4.99 20.16
C PHE A 577 -9.32 -4.76 19.97
N SER A 578 -9.91 -5.25 18.86
CA SER A 578 -11.36 -5.14 18.61
C SER A 578 -12.19 -5.94 19.62
N GLU A 579 -11.73 -7.11 20.06
CA GLU A 579 -12.41 -7.91 21.08
C GLU A 579 -12.40 -7.22 22.45
N ILE A 580 -11.26 -6.62 22.83
CA ILE A 580 -11.14 -5.80 24.04
C ILE A 580 -12.04 -4.56 23.93
N GLN A 581 -12.09 -3.90 22.77
CA GLN A 581 -12.96 -2.73 22.54
C GLN A 581 -14.45 -3.08 22.48
N SER A 582 -14.87 -4.22 21.94
CA SER A 582 -16.29 -4.59 21.92
C SER A 582 -16.89 -4.74 23.31
N ASN A 583 -16.04 -4.96 24.31
CA ASN A 583 -16.39 -5.03 25.72
C ASN A 583 -16.15 -3.69 26.46
N SER A 584 -15.85 -2.59 25.74
CA SER A 584 -15.45 -1.29 26.31
C SER A 584 -16.14 -0.08 25.63
N PRO A 585 -16.46 1.02 26.35
CA PRO A 585 -16.85 2.27 25.72
C PRO A 585 -15.64 2.95 25.04
N PRO A 586 -15.83 3.66 23.91
CA PRO A 586 -14.73 4.29 23.15
C PRO A 586 -14.01 5.38 23.95
N LEU A 587 -12.67 5.43 23.90
CA LEU A 587 -11.82 6.32 24.72
C LEU A 587 -11.85 7.79 24.29
N SER A 588 -12.27 8.09 23.07
CA SER A 588 -12.27 9.45 22.51
C SER A 588 -13.59 9.80 21.80
N PRO A 589 -14.14 11.03 21.96
CA PRO A 589 -15.22 11.54 21.13
C PRO A 589 -14.76 11.86 19.69
N VAL A 590 -13.44 11.87 19.47
CA VAL A 590 -12.81 11.96 18.15
C VAL A 590 -12.44 10.54 17.73
N SER A 591 -13.23 9.95 16.83
CA SER A 591 -12.88 8.73 16.11
C SER A 591 -11.54 8.96 15.40
N VAL A 592 -10.44 8.49 15.99
CA VAL A 592 -9.20 8.33 15.25
C VAL A 592 -9.40 7.08 14.40
N THR A 593 -9.40 7.24 13.09
CA THR A 593 -9.70 6.17 12.12
C THR A 593 -8.68 5.03 12.11
N LEU A 594 -7.59 5.13 12.89
CA LEU A 594 -6.45 4.20 12.86
C LEU A 594 -5.92 3.97 14.29
N PRO A 595 -5.75 2.71 14.75
CA PRO A 595 -5.11 2.42 16.03
C PRO A 595 -3.61 2.75 16.00
N SER A 596 -3.06 3.10 17.16
CA SER A 596 -1.61 3.15 17.37
C SER A 596 -1.05 1.73 17.51
N MET A 597 0.20 1.53 17.12
CA MET A 597 0.84 0.21 17.10
C MET A 597 2.12 0.22 17.93
N PHE A 598 2.26 -0.78 18.79
CA PHE A 598 3.46 -1.06 19.57
C PHE A 598 4.02 -2.43 19.20
N PHE A 599 5.26 -2.46 18.73
CA PHE A 599 5.92 -3.65 18.22
C PHE A 599 7.27 -3.89 18.91
N VAL A 600 7.54 -5.13 19.30
CA VAL A 600 8.82 -5.56 19.87
C VAL A 600 9.25 -6.85 19.21
N GLU A 601 10.51 -6.93 18.79
CA GLU A 601 11.12 -8.16 18.25
C GLU A 601 12.52 -8.33 18.83
N ILE A 602 12.74 -9.43 19.56
CA ILE A 602 14.00 -9.75 20.23
C ILE A 602 14.43 -11.17 19.80
N PRO A 603 15.45 -11.30 18.93
CA PRO A 603 16.13 -12.57 18.70
C PRO A 603 16.93 -12.96 19.94
N ILE A 604 16.74 -14.18 20.44
CA ILE A 604 17.53 -14.73 21.55
C ILE A 604 18.31 -15.93 21.03
N PRO A 605 19.66 -15.94 21.10
CA PRO A 605 20.49 -17.01 20.54
C PRO A 605 20.15 -18.41 21.05
N GLU A 606 19.67 -18.52 22.29
CA GLU A 606 19.35 -19.78 22.95
C GLU A 606 17.90 -20.27 22.70
N LEU A 607 17.08 -19.51 21.97
CA LEU A 607 15.70 -19.90 21.62
C LEU A 607 15.58 -20.30 20.16
N GLU A 608 14.79 -21.34 19.89
CA GLU A 608 14.45 -21.76 18.52
C GLU A 608 13.60 -20.72 17.76
N SER A 609 13.00 -19.74 18.46
CA SER A 609 12.14 -18.71 17.87
C SER A 609 12.37 -17.32 18.49
N THR A 610 12.22 -16.28 17.65
CA THR A 610 12.27 -14.87 18.04
C THR A 610 11.07 -14.50 18.90
N ILE A 611 11.30 -13.81 20.03
CA ILE A 611 10.20 -13.28 20.84
C ILE A 611 9.66 -12.04 20.12
N SER A 612 8.36 -12.07 19.77
CA SER A 612 7.67 -10.92 19.19
C SER A 612 6.41 -10.57 19.96
N LEU A 613 6.13 -9.26 20.04
CA LEU A 613 4.92 -8.70 20.63
C LEU A 613 4.38 -7.61 19.72
N ASN A 614 3.11 -7.70 19.37
CA ASN A 614 2.42 -6.73 18.53
C ASN A 614 1.11 -6.32 19.22
N ILE A 615 0.98 -5.04 19.55
CA ILE A 615 -0.16 -4.49 20.30
C ILE A 615 -0.72 -3.31 19.53
N ALA A 616 -2.02 -3.38 19.23
CA ALA A 616 -2.80 -2.24 18.77
C ALA A 616 -3.44 -1.55 19.99
N PHE A 617 -3.43 -0.22 20.04
CA PHE A 617 -3.99 0.57 21.14
C PHE A 617 -4.52 1.94 20.68
N GLU A 618 -5.45 2.51 21.43
CA GLU A 618 -6.04 3.82 21.13
C GLU A 618 -5.30 4.94 21.89
N ALA A 619 -4.46 5.71 21.21
CA ALA A 619 -3.79 6.87 21.80
C ALA A 619 -4.74 8.08 21.83
N ILE A 620 -4.64 8.92 22.87
CA ILE A 620 -5.47 10.13 23.05
C ILE A 620 -4.77 11.32 22.38
N ASN A 621 -4.41 11.16 21.12
CA ASN A 621 -3.74 12.18 20.32
C ASN A 621 -4.33 12.21 18.90
N LYS A 622 -4.08 13.30 18.16
CA LYS A 622 -4.65 13.48 16.82
C LYS A 622 -4.07 12.54 15.75
N ARG A 623 -2.98 11.81 16.04
CA ARG A 623 -2.22 11.02 15.06
C ARG A 623 -1.81 9.67 15.64
N PRO A 624 -2.07 8.55 14.96
CA PRO A 624 -1.64 7.23 15.43
C PRO A 624 -0.12 7.16 15.57
N GLN A 625 0.34 6.54 16.66
CA GLN A 625 1.75 6.40 16.99
C GLN A 625 2.24 5.00 16.61
N TYR A 626 3.44 4.92 16.02
CA TYR A 626 4.11 3.64 15.74
C TYR A 626 5.39 3.57 16.58
N ILE A 627 5.40 2.67 17.56
CA ILE A 627 6.51 2.49 18.50
C ILE A 627 7.09 1.09 18.27
N ALA A 628 8.29 1.02 17.69
CA ALA A 628 8.98 -0.25 17.45
C ALA A 628 10.30 -0.37 18.26
N ILE A 629 10.52 -1.54 18.88
CA ILE A 629 11.79 -1.93 19.49
C ILE A 629 12.34 -3.14 18.73
N MET A 630 13.39 -2.92 17.95
CA MET A 630 14.02 -3.95 17.09
C MET A 630 15.53 -3.82 17.15
N ALA A 631 16.25 -4.86 16.69
CA ALA A 631 17.70 -4.81 16.55
C ALA A 631 18.13 -3.62 15.66
N PRO A 632 19.19 -2.90 16.03
CA PRO A 632 19.61 -1.70 15.30
C PRO A 632 20.23 -2.06 13.94
N ASP A 633 19.45 -1.99 12.87
CA ASP A 633 19.97 -1.97 11.50
C ASP A 633 20.79 -0.69 11.29
N GLY A 634 21.95 -0.79 10.65
CA GLY A 634 22.99 0.26 10.54
C GLY A 634 22.58 1.66 10.01
N ARG A 635 21.29 1.93 9.77
CA ARG A 635 20.70 3.24 9.40
C ARG A 635 19.75 3.84 10.46
N ASN A 636 19.26 3.09 11.44
CA ASN A 636 18.32 3.56 12.48
C ASN A 636 18.95 3.47 13.89
N LYS A 637 19.95 4.30 14.16
CA LYS A 637 20.58 4.38 15.50
C LYS A 637 19.88 5.32 16.48
N VAL A 638 18.93 6.14 16.02
CA VAL A 638 18.36 7.22 16.83
C VAL A 638 16.91 6.88 17.22
N GLN A 639 16.72 6.53 18.48
CA GLN A 639 15.38 6.44 19.08
C GLN A 639 14.68 7.79 18.99
N THR A 640 13.37 7.79 18.69
CA THR A 640 12.56 9.02 18.74
C THR A 640 12.53 9.58 20.16
N THR A 641 12.23 10.88 20.30
CA THR A 641 12.12 11.53 21.62
C THR A 641 11.09 10.82 22.50
N LEU A 642 9.95 10.43 21.92
CA LEU A 642 8.90 9.68 22.60
C LEU A 642 9.36 8.29 23.05
N GLN A 643 10.06 7.54 22.18
CA GLN A 643 10.63 6.23 22.54
C GLN A 643 11.62 6.32 23.69
N ARG A 644 12.52 7.32 23.66
CA ARG A 644 13.48 7.57 24.75
C ARG A 644 12.77 7.88 26.06
N GLN A 645 11.71 8.66 26.03
CA GLN A 645 10.96 9.03 27.23
C GLN A 645 10.14 7.86 27.81
N LEU A 646 9.58 6.99 26.97
CA LEU A 646 8.78 5.84 27.41
C LEU A 646 9.63 4.63 27.83
N LEU A 647 10.76 4.40 27.17
CA LEU A 647 11.55 3.15 27.32
C LEU A 647 12.98 3.38 27.84
N GLY A 648 13.45 4.63 27.87
CA GLY A 648 14.81 5.01 28.25
C GLY A 648 15.87 4.83 27.15
N ASP A 649 17.06 5.36 27.39
CA ASP A 649 18.14 5.46 26.38
C ASP A 649 18.74 4.13 25.93
N LYS A 650 18.50 3.04 26.67
CA LYS A 650 19.15 1.74 26.42
C LYS A 650 18.34 0.80 25.51
N GLY A 651 17.05 1.08 25.29
CA GLY A 651 16.16 0.43 24.31
C GLY A 651 16.35 -1.08 24.13
N TYR A 652 16.54 -1.51 22.87
CA TYR A 652 16.73 -2.93 22.49
C TYR A 652 17.86 -3.61 23.27
N ASN A 653 19.03 -2.98 23.40
CA ASN A 653 20.19 -3.57 24.06
C ASN A 653 19.94 -3.88 25.55
N GLN A 654 19.06 -3.12 26.21
CA GLN A 654 18.68 -3.42 27.59
C GLN A 654 17.77 -4.64 27.66
N LEU A 655 16.75 -4.71 26.81
CA LEU A 655 15.84 -5.86 26.77
C LEU A 655 16.59 -7.13 26.39
N GLU A 656 17.47 -7.09 25.39
CA GLU A 656 18.32 -8.23 25.01
C GLU A 656 19.13 -8.74 26.21
N LYS A 657 19.85 -7.87 26.92
CA LYS A 657 20.61 -8.26 28.13
C LYS A 657 19.72 -8.81 29.25
N MET A 658 18.53 -8.24 29.44
CA MET A 658 17.57 -8.75 30.42
C MET A 658 17.11 -10.16 30.06
N PHE A 659 16.78 -10.43 28.79
CA PHE A 659 16.37 -11.75 28.36
C PHE A 659 17.50 -12.78 28.39
N MET A 660 18.75 -12.38 28.09
CA MET A 660 19.93 -13.22 28.33
C MET A 660 20.08 -13.57 29.83
N PHE A 661 19.82 -12.62 30.72
CA PHE A 661 19.82 -12.85 32.16
C PHE A 661 18.65 -13.75 32.60
N LEU A 662 17.44 -13.55 32.09
CA LEU A 662 16.27 -14.40 32.35
C LEU A 662 16.54 -15.87 31.98
N ALA A 663 17.26 -16.10 30.88
CA ALA A 663 17.66 -17.46 30.49
C ALA A 663 18.44 -18.18 31.60
N SER A 664 19.25 -17.45 32.37
CA SER A 664 19.97 -18.02 33.53
C SER A 664 19.04 -18.35 34.72
N MET A 665 17.99 -17.56 34.94
CA MET A 665 17.00 -17.78 36.00
C MET A 665 16.17 -19.05 35.78
N ARG A 666 15.97 -19.46 34.52
CA ARG A 666 15.26 -20.70 34.18
C ARG A 666 15.93 -21.99 34.66
N SER A 667 17.16 -21.91 35.17
CA SER A 667 17.85 -23.05 35.78
C SER A 667 17.48 -23.23 37.26
N ILE A 668 16.76 -22.27 37.85
CA ILE A 668 16.33 -22.30 39.25
C ILE A 668 15.18 -23.30 39.43
N VAL A 669 14.14 -23.26 38.59
CA VAL A 669 12.97 -24.13 38.70
C VAL A 669 13.30 -25.53 38.14
N ILE A 670 13.14 -26.59 38.96
CA ILE A 670 13.43 -27.97 38.56
C ILE A 670 12.14 -28.67 38.13
N SER A 671 12.09 -29.18 36.89
CA SER A 671 11.05 -30.10 36.44
C SER A 671 11.38 -31.53 36.89
N ASN A 672 10.50 -32.15 37.67
CA ASN A 672 10.67 -33.52 38.16
C ASN A 672 10.52 -34.53 36.99
N SER A 673 11.57 -34.79 36.23
CA SER A 673 11.64 -35.91 35.29
C SER A 673 12.80 -36.82 35.66
N ASN A 674 12.47 -37.87 36.42
CA ASN A 674 13.36 -38.96 36.78
C ASN A 674 13.59 -39.93 35.59
N GLU A 675 13.87 -39.42 34.39
CA GLU A 675 14.30 -40.26 33.28
C GLU A 675 15.83 -40.19 33.14
N LYS A 676 16.47 -41.27 33.59
CA LYS A 676 17.86 -41.58 33.27
C LYS A 676 17.99 -41.79 31.77
N GLY A 677 18.34 -40.74 31.03
CA GLY A 677 18.64 -40.84 29.60
C GLY A 677 18.54 -39.49 28.93
N GLY A 678 19.65 -38.99 28.37
CA GLY A 678 19.73 -37.64 27.81
C GLY A 678 18.69 -37.38 26.72
N LEU A 679 17.83 -36.39 26.98
CA LEU A 679 17.45 -35.25 26.14
C LEU A 679 16.58 -34.36 27.05
N PRO A 680 16.79 -33.04 27.14
CA PRO A 680 15.92 -32.18 27.95
C PRO A 680 14.51 -32.25 27.37
N VAL A 681 13.55 -32.75 28.15
CA VAL A 681 12.13 -32.79 27.82
C VAL A 681 11.72 -31.39 27.35
N SER A 682 11.15 -31.33 26.15
CA SER A 682 10.62 -30.10 25.53
C SER A 682 9.73 -29.38 26.55
N ARG A 683 10.18 -28.23 27.05
CA ARG A 683 9.42 -27.42 27.99
C ARG A 683 8.17 -26.94 27.26
N SER A 684 7.00 -27.43 27.65
CA SER A 684 5.73 -26.91 27.15
C SER A 684 5.64 -25.40 27.43
N ASN A 685 5.10 -24.64 26.47
CA ASN A 685 4.75 -23.23 26.63
C ASN A 685 5.89 -22.21 26.85
N ILE A 686 7.12 -22.49 26.39
CA ILE A 686 8.22 -21.49 26.38
C ILE A 686 7.79 -20.18 25.69
N GLY A 687 7.03 -20.26 24.60
CA GLY A 687 6.53 -19.08 23.88
C GLY A 687 5.63 -18.19 24.74
N LEU A 688 4.73 -18.78 25.54
CA LEU A 688 3.87 -18.05 26.46
C LEU A 688 4.67 -17.46 27.63
N GLN A 689 5.59 -18.24 28.22
CA GLN A 689 6.48 -17.75 29.29
C GLN A 689 7.24 -16.50 28.86
N ASN A 690 7.90 -16.57 27.70
CA ASN A 690 8.60 -15.45 27.07
C ASN A 690 7.71 -14.23 26.90
N LYS A 691 6.48 -14.44 26.41
CA LYS A 691 5.52 -13.36 26.15
C LYS A 691 5.04 -12.70 27.45
N LEU A 692 4.72 -13.49 28.48
CA LEU A 692 4.31 -12.98 29.80
C LEU A 692 5.46 -12.25 30.49
N GLN A 693 6.70 -12.78 30.42
CA GLN A 693 7.90 -12.11 30.91
C GLN A 693 8.10 -10.76 30.22
N LEU A 694 7.98 -10.71 28.88
CA LEU A 694 8.11 -9.48 28.11
C LEU A 694 7.03 -8.46 28.49
N LEU A 695 5.77 -8.87 28.58
CA LEU A 695 4.65 -8.01 28.97
C LEU A 695 4.86 -7.42 30.36
N SER A 696 5.21 -8.25 31.35
CA SER A 696 5.46 -7.78 32.72
C SER A 696 6.64 -6.80 32.81
N ILE A 697 7.73 -7.07 32.10
CA ILE A 697 8.89 -6.18 32.03
C ILE A 697 8.52 -4.84 31.40
N LEU A 698 7.77 -4.85 30.29
CA LEU A 698 7.34 -3.63 29.61
C LEU A 698 6.38 -2.80 30.47
N ILE A 699 5.44 -3.45 31.17
CA ILE A 699 4.54 -2.78 32.12
C ILE A 699 5.34 -2.08 33.21
N ASN A 700 6.33 -2.76 33.80
CA ASN A 700 7.17 -2.20 34.85
C ASN A 700 8.06 -1.05 34.35
N ILE A 701 8.71 -1.22 33.18
CA ILE A 701 9.52 -0.16 32.56
C ILE A 701 8.67 1.08 32.30
N ILE A 702 7.52 0.91 31.64
CA ILE A 702 6.65 2.04 31.28
C ILE A 702 6.07 2.70 32.53
N ALA A 703 5.60 1.93 33.52
CA ALA A 703 5.11 2.48 34.78
C ALA A 703 6.18 3.32 35.49
N TYR A 704 7.40 2.77 35.61
CA TYR A 704 8.50 3.45 36.28
C TYR A 704 8.92 4.73 35.53
N ARG A 705 9.02 4.68 34.19
CA ARG A 705 9.38 5.84 33.37
C ARG A 705 8.30 6.92 33.37
N LEU A 706 7.04 6.54 33.31
CA LEU A 706 5.93 7.49 33.45
C LEU A 706 5.95 8.16 34.83
N MET A 707 6.20 7.40 35.90
CA MET A 707 6.35 7.93 37.26
C MET A 707 7.55 8.87 37.41
N GLU A 708 8.67 8.61 36.72
CA GLU A 708 9.85 9.48 36.70
C GLU A 708 9.59 10.79 35.95
N VAL A 709 8.93 10.72 34.80
CA VAL A 709 8.76 11.86 33.89
C VAL A 709 7.55 12.75 34.25
N ARG A 710 6.48 12.17 34.79
CA ARG A 710 5.23 12.86 35.22
C ARG A 710 4.67 12.31 36.55
N PRO A 711 5.41 12.42 37.68
CA PRO A 711 5.02 11.80 38.94
C PRO A 711 3.60 12.10 39.46
N PRO A 712 3.11 13.36 39.51
CA PRO A 712 1.86 13.65 40.22
C PRO A 712 0.64 13.04 39.51
N LYS A 713 0.58 13.16 38.19
CA LYS A 713 -0.55 12.65 37.38
C LYS A 713 -0.54 11.13 37.28
N VAL A 714 0.62 10.54 37.07
CA VAL A 714 0.76 9.08 36.95
C VAL A 714 0.50 8.41 38.29
N ARG A 715 0.92 9.01 39.41
CA ARG A 715 0.58 8.52 40.75
C ARG A 715 -0.92 8.52 40.99
N THR A 716 -1.61 9.62 40.67
CA THR A 716 -3.07 9.70 40.81
C THR A 716 -3.76 8.65 39.95
N PHE A 717 -3.33 8.48 38.70
CA PHE A 717 -3.85 7.46 37.80
C PHE A 717 -3.67 6.04 38.35
N LEU A 718 -2.45 5.66 38.74
CA LEU A 718 -2.17 4.32 39.26
C LEU A 718 -2.85 4.04 40.61
N ARG A 719 -2.96 5.04 41.50
CA ARG A 719 -3.69 4.90 42.77
C ARG A 719 -5.17 4.62 42.55
N LYS A 720 -5.84 5.44 41.75
CA LYS A 720 -7.24 5.23 41.42
C LYS A 720 -7.46 3.90 40.68
N LEU A 721 -6.53 3.53 39.79
CA LEU A 721 -6.57 2.23 39.13
C LEU A 721 -6.54 1.07 40.13
N LEU A 722 -5.64 1.12 41.11
CA LEU A 722 -5.51 0.13 42.19
C LEU A 722 -6.76 0.07 43.10
N GLU A 723 -7.36 1.23 43.39
CA GLU A 723 -8.59 1.34 44.19
C GLU A 723 -9.78 0.67 43.49
N VAL A 724 -9.92 0.91 42.18
CA VAL A 724 -11.00 0.34 41.35
C VAL A 724 -10.82 -1.16 41.17
N SER A 725 -9.58 -1.66 41.09
CA SER A 725 -9.29 -3.09 40.96
C SER A 725 -9.44 -3.89 42.26
N GLY A 726 -9.97 -3.30 43.34
CA GLY A 726 -10.11 -3.95 44.65
C GLY A 726 -8.79 -4.09 45.43
N GLY A 727 -7.75 -3.34 45.05
CA GLY A 727 -6.42 -3.38 45.64
C GLY A 727 -6.27 -2.58 46.92
N SER A 728 -7.03 -2.91 47.97
CA SER A 728 -6.58 -2.65 49.34
C SER A 728 -6.02 -3.96 49.89
N ALA A 729 -4.76 -3.97 50.30
CA ALA A 729 -4.04 -5.15 50.79
C ALA A 729 -4.63 -5.79 52.07
N ASN A 730 -5.82 -5.37 52.53
CA ASN A 730 -6.52 -5.92 53.68
C ASN A 730 -8.00 -6.15 53.35
N GLY A 731 -8.39 -7.39 53.03
CA GLY A 731 -9.81 -7.77 53.01
C GLY A 731 -10.15 -8.92 52.08
N ALA A 732 -10.58 -10.03 52.66
CA ALA A 732 -11.05 -11.23 52.00
C ALA A 732 -12.41 -11.00 51.32
N HIS A 733 -12.47 -11.12 49.99
CA HIS A 733 -13.67 -11.50 49.27
C HIS A 733 -13.28 -12.37 48.08
N ASP A 734 -13.78 -13.61 48.05
CA ASP A 734 -13.81 -14.52 46.89
C ASP A 734 -14.79 -14.00 45.83
N GLY A 735 -14.60 -12.77 45.38
CA GLY A 735 -15.28 -12.24 44.20
C GLY A 735 -14.50 -12.66 42.98
N GLU A 736 -15.11 -13.43 42.09
CA GLU A 736 -14.68 -13.50 40.69
C GLU A 736 -14.36 -12.07 40.23
N LEU A 737 -13.19 -11.88 39.64
CA LEU A 737 -12.70 -10.60 39.12
C LEU A 737 -13.53 -10.23 37.88
N HIS A 738 -14.84 -10.07 38.06
CA HIS A 738 -15.76 -9.58 37.06
C HIS A 738 -15.34 -8.15 36.77
N GLU A 739 -14.86 -7.96 35.53
CA GLU A 739 -14.87 -6.71 34.77
C GLU A 739 -14.60 -5.48 35.63
N LEU A 740 -13.33 -5.09 35.72
CA LEU A 740 -13.03 -3.67 35.87
C LEU A 740 -13.89 -2.93 34.84
N ASP A 741 -14.94 -2.23 35.31
CA ASP A 741 -15.92 -1.57 34.45
C ASP A 741 -15.13 -0.71 33.46
N THR A 742 -15.19 -1.05 32.19
CA THR A 742 -14.43 -0.40 31.11
C THR A 742 -14.79 1.09 31.01
N LYS A 743 -15.94 1.47 31.57
CA LYS A 743 -16.31 2.86 31.84
C LYS A 743 -15.42 3.55 32.86
N CYS A 744 -15.01 2.87 33.93
CA CYS A 744 -14.12 3.44 34.93
C CYS A 744 -12.72 3.71 34.36
N PHE A 745 -12.21 2.81 33.51
CA PHE A 745 -10.98 3.04 32.77
C PHE A 745 -11.07 4.23 31.82
N HIS A 746 -12.20 4.36 31.12
CA HIS A 746 -12.46 5.53 30.28
C HIS A 746 -12.42 6.83 31.10
N ASP A 747 -13.17 6.88 32.21
CA ASP A 747 -13.25 8.06 33.08
C ASP A 747 -11.88 8.44 33.66
N LEU A 748 -11.10 7.45 34.09
CA LEU A 748 -9.70 7.61 34.54
C LEU A 748 -8.80 8.22 33.48
N MET A 749 -8.92 7.76 32.23
CA MET A 749 -8.13 8.25 31.11
C MET A 749 -8.50 9.68 30.72
N VAL A 750 -9.81 9.99 30.67
CA VAL A 750 -10.30 11.35 30.41
C VAL A 750 -9.85 12.33 31.50
N GLU A 751 -9.81 11.90 32.76
CA GLU A 751 -9.42 12.75 33.88
C GLU A 751 -7.90 12.99 33.95
N CYS A 752 -7.08 11.96 33.69
CA CYS A 752 -5.64 12.02 33.93
C CYS A 752 -4.79 12.37 32.70
N VAL A 753 -5.35 12.27 31.49
CA VAL A 753 -4.60 12.45 30.22
C VAL A 753 -4.91 13.81 29.59
N GLU A 754 -3.89 14.65 29.46
CA GLU A 754 -3.98 15.88 28.65
C GLU A 754 -3.61 15.57 27.20
N PRO A 755 -4.48 15.87 26.20
CA PRO A 755 -4.18 15.59 24.78
C PRO A 755 -2.95 16.32 24.23
N ALA A 756 -2.49 17.39 24.90
CA ALA A 756 -1.29 18.14 24.52
C ALA A 756 0.02 17.52 25.04
N ASP A 757 -0.04 16.64 26.05
CA ASP A 757 1.15 15.95 26.56
C ASP A 757 1.33 14.63 25.80
N GLU A 758 2.23 14.61 24.81
CA GLU A 758 2.48 13.45 23.95
C GLU A 758 2.89 12.18 24.73
N ILE A 759 3.52 12.35 25.90
CA ILE A 759 3.99 11.26 26.76
C ILE A 759 2.81 10.62 27.47
N LEU A 760 1.91 11.40 28.07
CA LEU A 760 0.74 10.86 28.77
C LEU A 760 -0.33 10.35 27.80
N SER A 761 -0.54 11.08 26.70
CA SER A 761 -1.52 10.71 25.65
C SER A 761 -1.15 9.46 24.85
N THR A 762 0.11 9.01 24.92
CA THR A 762 0.55 7.75 24.31
C THR A 762 0.90 6.69 25.35
N GLY A 763 1.59 7.10 26.43
CA GLY A 763 2.15 6.20 27.42
C GLY A 763 1.13 5.56 28.36
N LEU A 764 0.14 6.32 28.87
CA LEU A 764 -0.91 5.75 29.72
C LEU A 764 -1.83 4.78 28.92
N PRO A 765 -2.27 5.10 27.69
CA PRO A 765 -2.97 4.13 26.86
C PRO A 765 -2.15 2.88 26.54
N LEU A 766 -0.84 3.04 26.25
CA LEU A 766 0.05 1.89 26.01
C LEU A 766 0.20 1.02 27.26
N PHE A 767 0.38 1.62 28.43
CA PHE A 767 0.41 0.89 29.71
C PHE A 767 -0.87 0.07 29.91
N LEU A 768 -2.03 0.68 29.66
CA LEU A 768 -3.32 0.00 29.78
C LEU A 768 -3.46 -1.15 28.77
N ALA A 769 -3.07 -0.93 27.51
CA ALA A 769 -3.13 -1.98 26.49
C ALA A 769 -2.21 -3.16 26.82
N LEU A 770 -0.99 -2.90 27.32
CA LEU A 770 -0.08 -3.94 27.80
C LEU A 770 -0.68 -4.74 28.97
N TRP A 771 -1.34 -4.04 29.90
CA TRP A 771 -2.04 -4.67 31.02
C TRP A 771 -3.19 -5.57 30.55
N GLN A 772 -4.04 -5.06 29.66
CA GLN A 772 -5.19 -5.81 29.12
C GLN A 772 -4.73 -7.04 28.35
N VAL A 773 -3.67 -6.93 27.54
CA VAL A 773 -3.08 -8.05 26.80
C VAL A 773 -2.46 -9.08 27.75
N LEU A 774 -1.78 -8.64 28.83
CA LEU A 774 -1.29 -9.55 29.88
C LEU A 774 -2.45 -10.31 30.53
N HIS A 775 -3.49 -9.60 30.95
CA HIS A 775 -4.67 -10.19 31.57
C HIS A 775 -5.36 -11.20 30.64
N TYR A 776 -5.52 -10.86 29.36
CA TYR A 776 -6.07 -11.75 28.35
C TYR A 776 -5.26 -13.06 28.24
N HIS A 777 -3.94 -12.97 28.13
CA HIS A 777 -3.08 -14.17 28.07
C HIS A 777 -3.11 -14.98 29.38
N LEU A 778 -3.20 -14.34 30.54
CA LEU A 778 -3.33 -15.04 31.81
C LEU A 778 -4.68 -15.78 31.90
N GLU A 779 -5.80 -15.17 31.51
CA GLU A 779 -7.12 -15.82 31.55
C GLU A 779 -7.29 -16.92 30.50
N GLN A 780 -6.82 -16.69 29.26
CA GLN A 780 -7.05 -17.61 28.14
C GLN A 780 -6.01 -18.73 28.04
N GLU A 781 -4.74 -18.46 28.38
CA GLU A 781 -3.62 -19.37 28.07
C GLU A 781 -2.97 -19.99 29.32
N VAL A 782 -3.24 -19.49 30.53
CA VAL A 782 -2.74 -20.11 31.78
C VAL A 782 -3.78 -21.07 32.36
N PRO A 783 -3.51 -22.40 32.35
CA PRO A 783 -4.51 -23.40 32.71
C PRO A 783 -4.78 -23.49 34.22
N HIS A 784 -3.78 -23.19 35.07
CA HIS A 784 -3.89 -23.40 36.50
C HIS A 784 -4.41 -22.15 37.23
N LYS A 785 -5.64 -22.24 37.78
CA LYS A 785 -6.31 -21.11 38.46
C LYS A 785 -5.48 -20.50 39.59
N LEU A 786 -4.85 -21.31 40.45
CA LEU A 786 -4.03 -20.82 41.57
C LEU A 786 -2.84 -19.98 41.07
N LEU A 787 -2.17 -20.44 40.01
CA LEU A 787 -1.01 -19.74 39.46
C LEU A 787 -1.46 -18.44 38.80
N ARG A 788 -2.57 -18.48 38.06
CA ARG A 788 -3.19 -17.30 37.46
C ARG A 788 -3.51 -16.23 38.50
N THR A 789 -4.19 -16.60 39.59
CA THR A 789 -4.50 -15.69 40.70
C THR A 789 -3.23 -15.12 41.33
N ARG A 790 -2.20 -15.96 41.54
CA ARG A 790 -0.93 -15.51 42.12
C ARG A 790 -0.17 -14.55 41.20
N LEU A 791 -0.08 -14.85 39.91
CA LEU A 791 0.55 -13.98 38.90
C LEU A 791 -0.13 -12.61 38.83
N MET A 792 -1.47 -12.60 38.80
CA MET A 792 -2.23 -11.35 38.82
C MET A 792 -2.01 -10.54 40.10
N LYS A 793 -2.03 -11.20 41.27
CA LYS A 793 -1.79 -10.55 42.56
C LYS A 793 -0.40 -9.94 42.64
N GLU A 794 0.63 -10.69 42.22
CA GLU A 794 2.00 -10.20 42.21
C GLU A 794 2.19 -9.03 41.23
N GLN A 795 1.64 -9.13 40.01
CA GLN A 795 1.73 -8.04 39.04
C GLN A 795 1.08 -6.73 39.56
N TRP A 796 -0.06 -6.82 40.26
CA TRP A 796 -0.66 -5.66 40.94
C TRP A 796 0.19 -5.15 42.10
N GLY A 797 0.75 -6.06 42.90
CA GLY A 797 1.69 -5.74 43.98
C GLY A 797 2.88 -4.91 43.47
N LEU A 798 3.47 -5.32 42.34
CA LEU A 798 4.56 -4.58 41.69
C LEU A 798 4.15 -3.14 41.33
N VAL A 799 2.98 -2.95 40.70
CA VAL A 799 2.49 -1.62 40.33
C VAL A 799 2.26 -0.75 41.57
N ASN A 800 1.66 -1.33 42.63
CA ASN A 800 1.48 -0.64 43.91
C ASN A 800 2.82 -0.28 44.56
N ASP A 801 3.80 -1.17 44.52
CA ASP A 801 5.09 -0.93 45.16
C ASP A 801 5.95 0.08 44.40
N ILE A 802 5.81 0.19 43.07
CA ILE A 802 6.38 1.32 42.30
C ILE A 802 5.83 2.64 42.86
N VAL A 803 4.51 2.74 43.05
CA VAL A 803 3.89 3.96 43.59
C VAL A 803 4.38 4.24 45.02
N ARG A 804 4.37 3.23 45.90
CA ARG A 804 4.82 3.36 47.29
C ARG A 804 6.31 3.70 47.41
N SER A 805 7.15 3.16 46.54
CA SER A 805 8.59 3.48 46.51
C SER A 805 8.81 4.98 46.29
N TYR A 806 8.10 5.57 45.32
CA TYR A 806 8.18 7.01 45.07
C TYR A 806 7.59 7.83 46.23
N GLU A 807 6.49 7.40 46.85
CA GLU A 807 5.92 8.09 48.01
C GLU A 807 6.87 8.09 49.21
N LEU A 808 7.47 6.94 49.53
CA LEU A 808 8.43 6.82 50.63
C LEU A 808 9.78 7.52 50.32
N GLY A 809 10.21 7.49 49.05
CA GLY A 809 11.47 8.09 48.58
C GLY A 809 11.43 9.61 48.44
N THR A 810 10.33 10.19 47.93
CA THR A 810 10.19 11.66 47.77
C THR A 810 10.10 12.39 49.11
N LEU A 811 9.52 11.77 50.14
CA LEU A 811 9.54 12.25 51.52
C LEU A 811 10.97 12.41 52.09
N SER A 812 11.98 11.76 51.50
CA SER A 812 13.39 11.85 51.92
C SER A 812 14.20 12.96 51.24
N THR A 813 13.71 13.56 50.14
CA THR A 813 14.52 14.49 49.33
C THR A 813 14.04 15.96 49.37
N ASP A 814 12.75 16.23 49.61
CA ASP A 814 12.20 17.59 49.47
C ASP A 814 11.82 18.32 50.78
N THR A 815 11.99 17.72 51.96
CA THR A 815 11.67 18.40 53.25
C THR A 815 12.89 18.64 54.14
N ALA A 816 13.68 19.65 53.77
CA ALA A 816 14.54 20.38 54.72
C ALA A 816 13.77 21.51 55.46
N GLY A 817 12.48 21.74 55.18
CA GLY A 817 11.79 22.96 55.63
C GLY A 817 10.34 22.89 56.11
N ALA A 818 9.63 21.75 56.06
CA ALA A 818 8.24 21.70 56.52
C ALA A 818 7.81 20.31 56.98
N LEU A 819 8.20 19.93 58.20
CA LEU A 819 7.55 18.86 58.93
C LEU A 819 6.30 19.43 59.59
N SER A 820 5.11 19.18 59.01
CA SER A 820 3.88 19.23 59.81
C SER A 820 3.92 18.10 60.83
N GLU A 821 3.57 18.40 62.07
CA GLU A 821 3.70 17.59 63.28
C GLU A 821 2.95 16.24 63.31
N ASN A 822 2.39 15.76 62.20
CA ASN A 822 1.46 14.61 62.20
C ASN A 822 2.00 13.26 61.68
N ILE A 823 3.29 13.12 61.36
CA ILE A 823 3.93 11.81 61.08
C ILE A 823 5.26 11.68 61.85
N ARG A 824 5.25 12.05 63.12
CA ARG A 824 6.17 11.48 64.11
C ARG A 824 5.38 10.51 64.97
N ALA A 825 5.16 9.29 64.47
CA ALA A 825 4.89 8.19 65.38
C ALA A 825 6.19 7.99 66.21
N PRO A 826 6.18 8.17 67.54
CA PRO A 826 7.42 8.24 68.33
C PRO A 826 8.17 6.91 68.49
N ASP A 827 7.63 5.77 68.03
CA ASP A 827 8.07 4.45 68.50
C ASP A 827 8.61 3.46 67.45
N LYS A 828 8.71 3.80 66.15
CA LYS A 828 9.33 2.89 65.17
C LYS A 828 10.85 3.09 65.07
N LEU A 829 11.62 2.02 65.28
CA LEU A 829 13.09 2.02 65.18
C LEU A 829 13.52 2.41 63.74
N LEU A 830 14.66 3.10 63.60
CA LEU A 830 15.24 3.48 62.28
C LEU A 830 15.39 2.26 61.36
N GLU A 831 15.76 1.11 61.92
CA GLU A 831 15.91 -0.16 61.18
C GLU A 831 14.59 -0.64 60.57
N GLU A 832 13.46 -0.53 61.26
CA GLU A 832 12.16 -0.94 60.73
C GLU A 832 11.74 -0.11 59.52
N ARG A 833 12.04 1.20 59.53
CA ARG A 833 11.75 2.09 58.40
C ARG A 833 12.62 1.79 57.19
N PHE A 834 13.89 1.44 57.42
CA PHE A 834 14.78 0.99 56.35
C PHE A 834 14.29 -0.31 55.73
N LEU A 835 13.95 -1.31 56.55
CA LEU A 835 13.42 -2.59 56.08
C LEU A 835 12.12 -2.42 55.29
N GLU A 836 11.20 -1.56 55.76
CA GLU A 836 9.95 -1.26 55.06
C GLU A 836 10.20 -0.62 53.68
N TYR A 837 11.14 0.32 53.58
CA TYR A 837 11.49 0.94 52.31
C TYR A 837 12.13 -0.06 51.35
N VAL A 838 13.09 -0.86 51.82
CA VAL A 838 13.79 -1.82 50.95
C VAL A 838 12.84 -2.90 50.47
N ALA A 839 11.91 -3.37 51.30
CA ALA A 839 10.89 -4.34 50.90
C ALA A 839 10.09 -3.86 49.68
N VAL A 840 9.69 -2.58 49.66
CA VAL A 840 8.95 -1.97 48.54
C VAL A 840 9.87 -1.67 47.36
N GLN A 841 11.06 -1.14 47.61
CA GLN A 841 12.01 -0.77 46.55
C GLN A 841 12.55 -2.00 45.81
N ALA A 842 12.64 -3.14 46.50
CA ALA A 842 13.25 -4.34 45.96
C ALA A 842 12.44 -4.98 44.84
N THR A 843 11.12 -4.83 44.88
CA THR A 843 10.17 -5.44 43.93
C THR A 843 10.36 -4.95 42.49
N ARG A 844 11.05 -3.82 42.26
CA ARG A 844 11.40 -3.33 40.90
C ARG A 844 12.19 -4.36 40.06
N TRP A 845 12.85 -5.32 40.71
CA TRP A 845 13.57 -6.42 40.06
C TRP A 845 12.66 -7.53 39.54
N GLN A 846 11.42 -7.60 40.03
CA GLN A 846 10.37 -8.54 39.60
C GLN A 846 10.78 -10.01 39.65
N ALA A 847 11.81 -10.39 40.43
CA ALA A 847 12.34 -11.75 40.42
C ALA A 847 11.27 -12.74 40.88
N THR A 848 10.46 -12.35 41.87
CA THR A 848 9.31 -13.13 42.35
C THR A 848 8.35 -13.45 41.22
N LEU A 849 7.90 -12.44 40.46
CA LEU A 849 6.95 -12.64 39.37
C LEU A 849 7.56 -13.45 38.22
N LEU A 850 8.82 -13.20 37.88
CA LEU A 850 9.52 -13.92 36.81
C LEU A 850 9.68 -15.41 37.14
N LEU A 851 9.99 -15.75 38.40
CA LEU A 851 10.05 -17.13 38.89
C LEU A 851 8.67 -17.82 38.88
N LEU A 852 7.61 -17.09 39.21
CA LEU A 852 6.25 -17.61 39.10
C LEU A 852 5.85 -17.84 37.64
N ILE A 853 6.27 -16.98 36.69
CA ILE A 853 6.03 -17.23 35.27
C ILE A 853 6.80 -18.48 34.80
N ASP A 854 8.04 -18.67 35.27
CA ASP A 854 8.82 -19.88 34.97
C ASP A 854 8.17 -21.16 35.52
N SER A 855 7.30 -21.05 36.53
CA SER A 855 6.54 -22.20 37.03
C SER A 855 5.50 -22.74 36.04
N LEU A 856 5.24 -22.05 34.92
CA LEU A 856 4.45 -22.59 33.80
C LEU A 856 5.11 -23.82 33.15
N ALA A 857 6.42 -24.00 33.35
CA ALA A 857 7.13 -25.20 32.91
C ALA A 857 6.89 -26.42 33.81
N LEU A 858 6.31 -26.22 35.00
CA LEU A 858 6.03 -27.30 35.94
C LEU A 858 4.77 -28.06 35.52
N ALA A 859 4.77 -29.37 35.78
CA ALA A 859 3.56 -30.18 35.64
C ALA A 859 2.45 -29.65 36.59
N PRO A 860 1.16 -29.68 36.20
CA PRO A 860 0.08 -29.10 37.00
C PRO A 860 0.02 -29.59 38.45
N GLU A 861 0.40 -30.84 38.70
CA GLU A 861 0.41 -31.47 40.02
C GLU A 861 1.46 -30.87 40.97
N LEU A 862 2.44 -30.15 40.41
CA LEU A 862 3.53 -29.50 41.13
C LEU A 862 3.22 -28.04 41.46
N ILE A 863 2.06 -27.50 41.05
CA ILE A 863 1.63 -26.13 41.33
C ILE A 863 0.79 -26.13 42.62
N THR A 864 1.45 -26.10 43.78
CA THR A 864 0.79 -26.04 45.10
C THR A 864 1.08 -24.71 45.80
N THR A 865 0.23 -24.34 46.76
CA THR A 865 0.38 -23.10 47.54
C THR A 865 1.74 -23.04 48.23
N GLU A 866 2.19 -24.13 48.86
CA GLU A 866 3.45 -24.21 49.60
C GLU A 866 4.65 -23.93 48.70
N ARG A 867 4.62 -24.46 47.47
CA ARG A 867 5.69 -24.26 46.48
C ARG A 867 5.71 -22.86 45.91
N LEU A 868 4.54 -22.29 45.60
CA LEU A 868 4.45 -20.91 45.13
C LEU A 868 4.87 -19.91 46.22
N ASP A 869 4.52 -20.17 47.47
CA ASP A 869 4.96 -19.37 48.62
C ASP A 869 6.47 -19.47 48.82
N PHE A 870 7.03 -20.66 48.64
CA PHE A 870 8.47 -20.87 48.73
C PHE A 870 9.23 -20.17 47.59
N LEU A 871 8.73 -20.25 46.35
CA LEU A 871 9.27 -19.49 45.22
C LEU A 871 9.17 -17.97 45.44
N THR A 872 8.12 -17.50 46.11
CA THR A 872 7.97 -16.10 46.50
C THR A 872 9.12 -15.68 47.42
N ARG A 873 9.42 -16.47 48.46
CA ARG A 873 10.52 -16.18 49.39
C ARG A 873 11.89 -16.18 48.70
N ILE A 874 12.13 -17.08 47.73
CA ILE A 874 13.34 -17.04 46.89
C ILE A 874 13.39 -15.74 46.09
N GLY A 875 12.28 -15.37 45.45
CA GLY A 875 12.16 -14.13 44.70
C GLY A 875 12.46 -12.90 45.56
N GLU A 876 11.86 -12.79 46.75
CA GLU A 876 12.10 -11.71 47.71
C GLU A 876 13.57 -11.61 48.15
N TYR A 877 14.25 -12.75 48.31
CA TYR A 877 15.69 -12.78 48.60
C TYR A 877 16.51 -12.29 47.42
N MET A 878 16.18 -12.71 46.19
CA MET A 878 16.86 -12.26 44.97
C MET A 878 16.62 -10.77 44.68
N GLU A 879 15.41 -10.28 44.91
CA GLU A 879 15.03 -8.87 44.79
C GLU A 879 15.80 -8.00 45.77
N TRP A 880 15.97 -8.46 47.01
CA TRP A 880 16.79 -7.82 48.03
C TRP A 880 18.25 -7.71 47.56
N GLU A 881 18.88 -8.84 47.26
CA GLU A 881 20.28 -8.93 46.82
C GLU A 881 20.57 -8.06 45.60
N GLY A 882 19.72 -8.17 44.57
CA GLY A 882 19.84 -7.36 43.37
C GLY A 882 19.67 -5.87 43.65
N SER A 883 18.74 -5.50 44.53
CA SER A 883 18.47 -4.09 44.82
C SER A 883 19.61 -3.42 45.56
N ILE A 884 20.17 -4.09 46.57
CA ILE A 884 21.32 -3.58 47.31
C ILE A 884 22.53 -3.44 46.37
N ALA A 885 22.84 -4.47 45.58
CA ALA A 885 23.96 -4.44 44.63
C ALA A 885 23.81 -3.30 43.59
N HIS A 886 22.62 -3.14 43.01
CA HIS A 886 22.35 -2.06 42.04
C HIS A 886 22.43 -0.67 42.69
N ASP A 887 21.75 -0.46 43.82
CA ASP A 887 21.65 0.86 44.43
C ASP A 887 22.97 1.34 44.97
N LEU A 888 23.81 0.43 45.49
CA LEU A 888 25.15 0.75 45.92
C LEU A 888 26.07 1.06 44.73
N ALA A 889 25.94 0.36 43.60
CA ALA A 889 26.73 0.64 42.41
C ALA A 889 26.37 1.98 41.74
N ARG A 890 25.14 2.48 41.94
CA ARG A 890 24.61 3.66 41.23
C ARG A 890 24.27 4.87 42.09
N TYR A 891 24.43 4.81 43.41
CA TYR A 891 23.96 5.86 44.32
C TYR A 891 24.44 7.28 43.97
N GLN A 892 25.64 7.45 43.42
CA GLN A 892 26.14 8.78 43.04
C GLN A 892 25.32 9.41 41.91
N ARG A 893 24.98 8.61 40.90
CA ARG A 893 24.14 9.03 39.77
C ARG A 893 22.70 9.21 40.23
N ASP A 894 22.18 8.25 40.99
CA ASP A 894 20.79 8.28 41.45
C ASP A 894 20.53 9.47 42.41
N ALA A 895 21.55 9.91 43.16
CA ALA A 895 21.49 11.12 43.98
C ALA A 895 21.32 12.39 43.12
N THR A 896 22.02 12.48 41.99
CA THR A 896 21.91 13.62 41.07
C THR A 896 20.58 13.63 40.31
N GLU A 897 20.07 12.45 39.96
CA GLU A 897 18.82 12.27 39.20
C GLU A 897 17.58 12.24 40.12
N ARG A 898 17.76 12.33 41.45
CA ARG A 898 16.70 12.23 42.49
C ARG A 898 15.86 10.96 42.38
N VAL A 899 16.51 9.86 42.03
CA VAL A 899 15.86 8.56 41.84
C VAL A 899 15.79 7.81 43.19
N PRO A 900 14.68 7.11 43.51
CA PRO A 900 14.59 6.27 44.71
C PRO A 900 15.75 5.26 44.79
N ASN A 901 16.47 5.25 45.91
CA ASN A 901 17.65 4.41 46.10
C ASN A 901 17.80 4.01 47.59
N ALA A 902 17.94 2.71 47.86
CA ALA A 902 18.00 2.15 49.22
C ALA A 902 19.19 2.68 50.04
N TYR A 903 20.35 2.86 49.40
CA TYR A 903 21.54 3.35 50.08
C TYR A 903 21.43 4.84 50.44
N LEU A 904 20.89 5.65 49.52
CA LEU A 904 20.62 7.07 49.78
C LEU A 904 19.60 7.25 50.90
N PHE A 905 18.56 6.41 50.92
CA PHE A 905 17.56 6.42 51.99
C PHE A 905 18.17 6.08 53.35
N TRP A 906 19.05 5.08 53.41
CA TRP A 906 19.77 4.71 54.63
C TRP A 906 20.70 5.83 55.14
N LEU A 907 21.44 6.49 54.24
CA LEU A 907 22.27 7.65 54.58
C LEU A 907 21.43 8.81 55.12
N PHE A 908 20.30 9.11 54.46
CA PHE A 908 19.38 10.17 54.85
C PHE A 908 18.80 9.95 56.26
N GLN A 909 18.35 8.73 56.57
CA GLN A 909 17.83 8.40 57.89
C GLN A 909 18.83 8.60 59.02
N ARG A 910 20.13 8.52 58.71
CA ARG A 910 21.24 8.72 59.65
C ARG A 910 21.80 10.15 59.63
N GLY A 911 21.22 11.04 58.84
CA GLY A 911 21.67 12.43 58.70
C GLY A 911 23.02 12.57 57.98
N ILE A 912 23.43 11.56 57.19
CA ILE A 912 24.70 11.55 56.48
C ILE A 912 24.50 12.13 55.07
N PRO A 913 25.25 13.16 54.66
CA PRO A 913 25.16 13.70 53.31
C PRO A 913 25.67 12.69 52.28
N HIS A 914 25.01 12.60 51.12
CA HIS A 914 25.37 11.63 50.06
C HIS A 914 26.80 11.80 49.53
N SER A 915 27.40 12.99 49.65
CA SER A 915 28.81 13.26 49.31
C SER A 915 29.81 12.46 50.15
N GLU A 916 29.44 12.10 51.38
CA GLU A 916 30.27 11.32 52.31
C GLU A 916 29.96 9.82 52.26
N GLY A 917 29.02 9.38 51.41
CA GLY A 917 28.56 8.00 51.31
C GLY A 917 29.69 6.97 51.24
N LYS A 918 30.73 7.19 50.41
CA LYS A 918 31.86 6.24 50.28
C LYS A 918 32.47 5.77 51.60
N ALA A 919 32.53 6.61 52.63
CA ALA A 919 33.09 6.24 53.93
C ALA A 919 32.22 5.22 54.70
N TYR A 920 30.91 5.22 54.42
CA TYR A 920 29.90 4.41 55.09
C TYR A 920 29.44 3.20 54.25
N GLU A 921 30.01 3.00 53.07
CA GLU A 921 29.69 1.86 52.19
C GLU A 921 29.91 0.52 52.91
N ARG A 922 31.03 0.39 53.65
CA ARG A 922 31.36 -0.84 54.39
C ARG A 922 30.37 -1.11 55.53
N GLU A 923 29.91 -0.06 56.21
CA GLU A 923 28.93 -0.19 57.29
C GLU A 923 27.57 -0.64 56.76
N PHE A 924 27.10 0.00 55.69
CA PHE A 924 25.85 -0.38 55.03
C PHE A 924 25.89 -1.81 54.49
N ARG A 925 26.99 -2.20 53.84
CA ARG A 925 27.20 -3.58 53.40
C ARG A 925 27.13 -4.56 54.56
N GLY A 926 27.79 -4.27 55.68
CA GLY A 926 27.72 -5.13 56.87
C GLY A 926 26.28 -5.36 57.35
N VAL A 927 25.45 -4.31 57.36
CA VAL A 927 24.02 -4.43 57.74
C VAL A 927 23.24 -5.24 56.69
N ALA A 928 23.43 -4.93 55.40
CA ALA A 928 22.73 -5.59 54.31
C ALA A 928 23.09 -7.08 54.18
N ASP A 929 24.37 -7.42 54.30
CA ASP A 929 24.90 -8.79 54.25
C ASP A 929 24.40 -9.61 55.44
N THR A 930 24.38 -9.06 56.65
CA THR A 930 23.84 -9.75 57.84
C THR A 930 22.36 -10.12 57.64
N LEU A 931 21.56 -9.21 57.10
CA LEU A 931 20.14 -9.45 56.82
C LEU A 931 19.95 -10.46 55.68
N ALA A 932 20.80 -10.42 54.67
CA ALA A 932 20.78 -11.39 53.57
C ALA A 932 21.15 -12.80 54.07
N GLU A 933 22.13 -12.93 54.95
CA GLU A 933 22.50 -14.21 55.58
C GLU A 933 21.35 -14.80 56.39
N GLN A 934 20.65 -13.99 57.20
CA GLN A 934 19.47 -14.43 57.94
C GLN A 934 18.36 -14.94 57.01
N LYS A 935 18.08 -14.23 55.91
CA LYS A 935 17.09 -14.66 54.90
C LYS A 935 17.51 -15.98 54.24
N TRP A 936 18.79 -16.14 53.92
CA TRP A 936 19.32 -17.36 53.31
C TRP A 936 19.26 -18.56 54.27
N GLU A 937 19.65 -18.39 55.53
CA GLU A 937 19.55 -19.43 56.55
C GLU A 937 18.10 -19.87 56.78
N GLN A 938 17.15 -18.93 56.78
CA GLN A 938 15.73 -19.25 56.85
C GLN A 938 15.28 -20.11 55.65
N LEU A 939 15.68 -19.75 54.42
CA LEU A 939 15.39 -20.54 53.22
C LEU A 939 15.98 -21.95 53.31
N LEU A 940 17.21 -22.10 53.83
CA LEU A 940 17.86 -23.40 54.06
C LEU A 940 17.10 -24.25 55.07
N LEU A 941 16.63 -23.66 56.16
CA LEU A 941 15.85 -24.34 57.20
C LEU A 941 14.51 -24.83 56.65
N GLU A 942 13.81 -23.99 55.89
CA GLU A 942 12.55 -24.36 55.24
C GLU A 942 12.75 -25.47 54.20
N ALA A 943 13.77 -25.38 53.35
CA ALA A 943 14.09 -26.40 52.36
C ALA A 943 14.46 -27.75 53.02
N ARG A 944 15.14 -27.74 54.18
CA ARG A 944 15.45 -28.96 54.95
C ARG A 944 14.22 -29.57 55.62
N ARG A 945 13.24 -28.74 55.98
CA ARG A 945 12.01 -29.15 56.68
C ARG A 945 10.97 -29.75 55.73
N ASP A 946 10.93 -29.28 54.49
CA ASP A 946 9.97 -29.75 53.48
C ASP A 946 10.67 -30.30 52.22
N SER A 947 10.57 -31.63 52.04
CA SER A 947 11.10 -32.35 50.88
C SER A 947 10.53 -31.82 49.55
N TRP A 948 9.29 -31.32 49.55
CA TRP A 948 8.64 -30.79 48.36
C TRP A 948 9.13 -29.38 48.01
N ALA A 949 9.48 -28.56 49.01
CA ALA A 949 10.13 -27.27 48.80
C ALA A 949 11.52 -27.48 48.17
N ALA A 950 12.34 -28.38 48.73
CA ALA A 950 13.65 -28.73 48.16
C ALA A 950 13.58 -29.29 46.72
N ALA A 951 12.50 -30.00 46.38
CA ALA A 951 12.30 -30.55 45.04
C ALA A 951 11.84 -29.51 43.99
N THR A 952 11.56 -28.26 44.40
CA THR A 952 11.03 -27.22 43.50
C THR A 952 12.14 -26.39 42.84
N PHE A 953 13.34 -26.34 43.43
CA PHE A 953 14.39 -25.42 43.00
C PHE A 953 15.82 -25.93 43.20
N SER A 954 16.77 -25.34 42.48
CA SER A 954 18.20 -25.61 42.61
C SER A 954 18.89 -24.53 43.44
N LEU A 955 19.26 -24.82 44.69
CA LEU A 955 20.05 -23.90 45.53
C LEU A 955 21.35 -23.45 44.82
N PRO A 956 22.14 -24.36 44.19
CA PRO A 956 23.31 -23.94 43.43
C PRO A 956 22.97 -22.99 42.26
N ALA A 957 21.79 -23.10 41.66
CA ALA A 957 21.36 -22.17 40.62
C ALA A 957 21.04 -20.79 41.19
N VAL A 958 20.37 -20.71 42.34
CA VAL A 958 20.08 -19.45 43.03
C VAL A 958 21.39 -18.73 43.38
N GLU A 959 22.37 -19.43 43.97
CA GLU A 959 23.69 -18.86 44.28
C GLU A 959 24.44 -18.38 43.03
N ARG A 960 24.39 -19.14 41.92
CA ARG A 960 24.99 -18.73 40.64
C ARG A 960 24.35 -17.45 40.09
N VAL A 961 23.03 -17.35 40.13
CA VAL A 961 22.31 -16.15 39.64
C VAL A 961 22.66 -14.93 40.49
N ILE A 962 22.74 -15.07 41.82
CA ILE A 962 23.16 -13.99 42.72
C ILE A 962 24.62 -13.58 42.46
N GLY A 963 25.51 -14.54 42.26
CA GLY A 963 26.89 -14.28 41.87
C GLY A 963 26.99 -13.46 40.57
N LEU A 964 26.18 -13.81 39.57
CA LEU A 964 26.09 -13.08 38.31
C LEU A 964 25.56 -11.66 38.50
N ILE A 965 24.52 -11.47 39.33
CA ILE A 965 23.99 -10.14 39.66
C ILE A 965 25.09 -9.26 40.27
N ARG A 966 25.82 -9.77 41.28
CA ARG A 966 26.90 -9.03 41.95
C ARG A 966 28.03 -8.69 40.97
N GLU A 967 28.38 -9.61 40.07
CA GLU A 967 29.38 -9.38 39.01
C GLU A 967 28.96 -8.26 38.04
N ILE A 968 27.70 -8.26 37.58
CA ILE A 968 27.15 -7.24 36.66
C ILE A 968 27.27 -5.82 37.23
N TYR A 969 27.07 -5.67 38.55
CA TYR A 969 27.14 -4.39 39.23
C TYR A 969 28.52 -4.06 39.83
N GLY A 970 29.53 -4.87 39.49
CA GLY A 970 30.93 -4.59 39.86
C GLY A 970 31.27 -4.85 41.32
N ASP A 971 30.44 -5.64 42.02
CA ASP A 971 30.65 -5.96 43.42
C ASP A 971 31.66 -7.10 43.58
N ARG A 972 32.93 -6.75 43.75
CA ARG A 972 34.06 -7.70 43.88
C ARG A 972 34.58 -7.84 45.32
N SER A 973 33.84 -7.42 46.35
CA SER A 973 34.27 -7.64 47.74
C SER A 973 34.11 -9.11 48.11
N GLY A 974 35.24 -9.80 48.29
CA GLY A 974 35.28 -11.24 48.57
C GLY A 974 34.93 -11.61 50.02
N SER A 975 34.20 -12.71 50.16
CA SER A 975 34.50 -13.83 51.08
C SER A 975 33.49 -14.98 50.89
N HIS A 976 33.44 -15.60 49.70
CA HIS A 976 32.71 -16.86 49.50
C HIS A 976 33.60 -17.99 48.97
N SER A 977 34.93 -17.89 49.08
CA SER A 977 35.78 -19.07 48.93
C SER A 977 35.51 -20.13 50.01
N THR A 978 34.73 -19.81 51.06
CA THR A 978 34.28 -20.72 52.11
C THR A 978 32.88 -21.31 51.91
N ARG A 979 32.05 -20.83 50.97
CA ARG A 979 30.76 -21.49 50.65
C ARG A 979 30.89 -22.63 49.62
N LYS A 980 32.11 -22.93 49.17
CA LYS A 980 32.42 -24.05 48.27
C LYS A 980 32.49 -25.42 48.95
N GLU A 981 32.50 -25.52 50.28
CA GLU A 981 32.77 -26.78 50.99
C GLU A 981 31.57 -27.44 51.68
N SER A 982 30.33 -26.98 51.47
CA SER A 982 29.14 -27.74 51.87
C SER A 982 28.10 -27.80 50.76
N PHE A 983 28.41 -28.54 49.69
CA PHE A 983 27.44 -29.01 48.70
C PHE A 983 27.77 -30.43 48.26
#